data_AF-A0A8T4P2R0-F1
#
_entry.id   AF-A0A8T4P2R0-F1
#
_cell.length_a   1.000
_cell.length_b   1.000
_cell.length_c   1.000
_cell.angle_alpha   90.00
_cell.angle_beta   90.00
_cell.angle_gamma   90.00
#
_symmetry.space_group_name_H-M   'P 1'
#
loop_
_entity.id
_entity.type
_entity.pdbx_description
1 polymer ?
#
loop_
_entity_poly.entity_id
_entity_poly.type
_entity_poly.pdbx_seq_one_letter_code
_entity_poly.pdbx_strand_id
1 'polypeptide(L)'
;MIKKTKEAFRKLEFGIAEFLVGALMVIGLIGYFGSVSADLDWIDHTASFILFSYLFYKMNITSILFGRTSKPANAAIIASYFFLFFKDIISYTAVDAFKFKVIKFVDYLYLLFLNKPALTNLTAFYIGIVGIFIISIYIAKKTEISHPSFLHAVYGKQIRNNWVKFLSIFISLLAFYHLVYSVILEWLEFVIDDPVIAIGIVFFVHKIARHHQKFHADNFIFKIGNFSTALYGRFVSLFHYKKTLPLAISGLLVMHALSDLGVFAYSMIFFKENFYLGLLRQEHSPFLKLFFGEVGNLPGYAAIPLFIAYLLNAVSLVVLMLVPMIVWTGMFLQRKFHFSRIFLFFIYASVAAYMLLPGYVIGPITSLSVKGALAGEDKSIAGVDILPVPLLESKSILDGLFPDKSKLVIAVSLVSIIFGLAMYLLSSSPRIRRELYAISIIGGLTFYAVYIFYFLSSLLGFYHGALGIILTPNFIAGLVLAVFLILSAIFYIAGYFMFLYEVVMEFHKRKWSEPIDNELAAAIRKMRRMDGKIAKIMKPKKAQVGEVIKYAIVGVISLAILIAGYKMIGITKDRACKTEMAQFELELKSIGKGSRFGAKELQKINVPCKADRIYFFEPGTGINPEEFRDIPIIMDTLKSGSGNNVFLVENWEVKRSFHAGNFDMIYPHYICFLPKFDGISFFAEGAGKSIKVASACGQPECTYIPVDISEEDAKNVIKEMVEFGCPECPINPDNEFSRIIPTKQNVEMLRKFSFCDGITQVEITLKPREGFKAEDFRFYEFIPKSCIDDLQEYLADSMEGSLEIKGDPLIMWHFDELDEEKKISYKLSKEIDEECRILIKGLGIAQGIAEAAAEPPSDEPPKISDFKNIKIPFEKKEFKYNLLEFVKPKKGKNNIDFEMLGQNANVAECEINDDKLECKTKGEGTSIIKVQVRDANSLMSSTNEIKLEVYKKKKGKEKDED
;
A
#
# COMPACT_ATOMS: atom_id res chain seq x y z
N MET A 1 -16.44 49.79 -20.80
CA MET A 1 -16.27 49.16 -19.47
C MET A 1 -16.87 47.75 -19.43
N ILE A 2 -18.18 47.57 -19.67
CA ILE A 2 -18.90 46.27 -19.68
C ILE A 2 -18.19 45.17 -20.48
N LYS A 3 -17.63 45.46 -21.66
CA LYS A 3 -16.88 44.48 -22.46
C LYS A 3 -15.58 44.02 -21.79
N LYS A 4 -14.84 44.93 -21.14
CA LYS A 4 -13.64 44.61 -20.35
C LYS A 4 -14.00 43.83 -19.08
N THR A 5 -15.09 44.19 -18.41
CA THR A 5 -15.60 43.48 -17.23
C THR A 5 -16.04 42.05 -17.59
N LYS A 6 -16.77 41.87 -18.70
CA LYS A 6 -17.17 40.56 -19.23
C LYS A 6 -15.96 39.70 -19.64
N GLU A 7 -14.91 40.30 -20.18
CA GLU A 7 -13.67 39.62 -20.52
C GLU A 7 -12.87 39.24 -19.26
N ALA A 8 -12.84 40.10 -18.24
CA ALA A 8 -12.22 39.81 -16.94
C ALA A 8 -12.95 38.67 -16.21
N PHE A 9 -14.28 38.71 -16.13
CA PHE A 9 -15.09 37.63 -15.57
C PHE A 9 -14.88 36.31 -16.30
N ARG A 10 -14.80 36.33 -17.64
CA ARG A 10 -14.53 35.13 -18.44
C ARG A 10 -13.12 34.57 -18.22
N LYS A 11 -12.11 35.43 -17.98
CA LYS A 11 -10.75 34.99 -17.61
C LYS A 11 -10.70 34.45 -16.18
N LEU A 12 -11.43 35.06 -15.26
CA LEU A 12 -11.53 34.63 -13.86
C LEU A 12 -12.26 33.27 -13.74
N GLU A 13 -13.41 33.12 -14.38
CA GLU A 13 -14.17 31.86 -14.46
C GLU A 13 -13.30 30.72 -15.01
N PHE A 14 -12.49 31.03 -16.02
CA PHE A 14 -11.56 30.07 -16.61
C PHE A 14 -10.41 29.72 -15.66
N GLY A 15 -9.84 30.71 -14.95
CA GLY A 15 -8.79 30.48 -13.96
C GLY A 15 -9.27 29.67 -12.76
N ILE A 16 -10.49 29.91 -12.27
CA ILE A 16 -11.07 29.19 -11.14
C ILE A 16 -11.32 27.72 -11.50
N ALA A 17 -11.89 27.43 -12.67
CA ALA A 17 -12.12 26.05 -13.09
C ALA A 17 -10.79 25.28 -13.27
N GLU A 18 -9.76 25.93 -13.82
CA GLU A 18 -8.42 25.35 -13.96
C GLU A 18 -7.74 25.11 -12.62
N PHE A 19 -7.84 26.08 -11.72
CA PHE A 19 -7.33 25.95 -10.36
C PHE A 19 -8.03 24.83 -9.61
N LEU A 20 -9.36 24.74 -9.72
CA LEU A 20 -10.15 23.72 -9.03
C LEU A 20 -9.82 22.32 -9.56
N VAL A 21 -9.73 22.13 -10.89
CA VAL A 21 -9.30 20.84 -11.44
C VAL A 21 -7.84 20.53 -11.07
N GLY A 22 -6.94 21.52 -11.07
CA GLY A 22 -5.56 21.32 -10.65
C GLY A 22 -5.42 20.97 -9.17
N ALA A 23 -6.19 21.63 -8.30
CA ALA A 23 -6.23 21.37 -6.87
C ALA A 23 -6.80 19.99 -6.58
N LEU A 24 -7.89 19.62 -7.27
CA LEU A 24 -8.41 18.27 -7.28
C LEU A 24 -7.28 17.32 -7.70
N MET A 25 -6.66 17.44 -8.89
CA MET A 25 -5.58 16.52 -9.31
C MET A 25 -4.47 16.34 -8.29
N VAL A 26 -4.13 17.39 -7.53
CA VAL A 26 -3.14 17.31 -6.45
C VAL A 26 -3.69 16.50 -5.27
N ILE A 27 -4.92 16.76 -4.82
CA ILE A 27 -5.61 15.92 -3.81
C ILE A 27 -5.61 14.48 -4.27
N GLY A 28 -5.93 14.26 -5.54
CA GLY A 28 -6.00 12.92 -6.07
C GLY A 28 -4.64 12.22 -6.14
N LEU A 29 -3.60 12.88 -6.64
CA LEU A 29 -2.24 12.34 -6.56
C LEU A 29 -1.79 12.06 -5.11
N ILE A 30 -2.24 12.86 -4.15
CA ILE A 30 -1.98 12.61 -2.72
C ILE A 30 -2.75 11.37 -2.25
N GLY A 31 -4.02 11.19 -2.64
CA GLY A 31 -4.83 10.00 -2.35
C GLY A 31 -4.33 8.73 -3.03
N TYR A 32 -3.69 8.89 -4.19
CA TYR A 32 -3.02 7.81 -4.90
C TYR A 32 -1.80 7.29 -4.14
N PHE A 33 -0.95 8.18 -3.62
CA PHE A 33 0.30 7.81 -2.93
C PHE A 33 0.18 7.68 -1.41
N GLY A 34 -0.92 8.10 -0.80
CA GLY A 34 -1.11 8.05 0.65
C GLY A 34 -2.57 8.09 1.06
N SER A 35 -2.84 7.89 2.36
CA SER A 35 -4.20 7.99 2.89
C SER A 35 -4.64 9.46 2.96
N VAL A 36 -5.61 9.84 2.16
CA VAL A 36 -6.31 11.13 2.32
C VAL A 36 -7.34 10.99 3.45
N SER A 37 -7.58 12.05 4.21
CA SER A 37 -8.64 12.02 5.23
C SER A 37 -9.99 11.77 4.57
N ALA A 38 -10.85 10.96 5.20
CA ALA A 38 -12.17 10.64 4.65
C ALA A 38 -12.95 11.88 4.18
N ASP A 39 -12.85 13.03 4.89
CA ASP A 39 -13.51 14.28 4.47
C ASP A 39 -13.09 14.75 3.07
N LEU A 40 -11.78 14.70 2.79
CA LEU A 40 -11.21 15.11 1.52
C LEU A 40 -11.48 14.07 0.44
N ASP A 41 -11.44 12.78 0.79
CA ASP A 41 -11.78 11.69 -0.12
C ASP A 41 -13.23 11.78 -0.59
N TRP A 42 -14.15 12.07 0.33
CA TRP A 42 -15.56 12.31 0.00
C TRP A 42 -15.78 13.56 -0.85
N ILE A 43 -15.08 14.67 -0.55
CA ILE A 43 -15.12 15.87 -1.39
C ILE A 43 -14.63 15.54 -2.80
N ASP A 44 -13.54 14.79 -2.90
CA ASP A 44 -12.89 14.41 -4.15
C ASP A 44 -13.85 13.61 -5.06
N HIS A 45 -14.45 12.56 -4.51
CA HIS A 45 -15.45 11.73 -5.20
C HIS A 45 -16.69 12.53 -5.59
N THR A 46 -17.25 13.31 -4.66
CA THR A 46 -18.48 14.08 -4.91
C THR A 46 -18.27 15.18 -5.95
N ALA A 47 -17.19 15.95 -5.83
CA ALA A 47 -16.82 16.98 -6.80
C ALA A 47 -16.61 16.37 -8.19
N SER A 48 -16.05 15.17 -8.24
CA SER A 48 -15.84 14.45 -9.49
C SER A 48 -17.12 14.03 -10.16
N PHE A 49 -18.07 13.44 -9.43
CA PHE A 49 -19.36 13.08 -9.99
C PHE A 49 -20.09 14.29 -10.57
N ILE A 50 -20.05 15.44 -9.88
CA ILE A 50 -20.64 16.69 -10.37
C ILE A 50 -19.96 17.14 -11.67
N LEU A 51 -18.63 17.08 -11.73
CA LEU A 51 -17.87 17.52 -12.90
C LEU A 51 -18.04 16.57 -14.09
N PHE A 52 -18.13 15.25 -13.88
CA PHE A 52 -18.49 14.30 -14.93
C PHE A 52 -19.92 14.50 -15.44
N SER A 53 -20.87 14.72 -14.54
CA SER A 53 -22.25 15.08 -14.91
C SER A 53 -22.27 16.33 -15.79
N TYR A 54 -21.42 17.31 -15.48
CA TYR A 54 -21.23 18.50 -16.32
C TYR A 54 -20.62 18.19 -17.70
N LEU A 55 -19.69 17.23 -17.79
CA LEU A 55 -19.16 16.79 -19.08
C LEU A 55 -20.25 16.15 -19.95
N PHE A 56 -21.12 15.31 -19.38
CA PHE A 56 -22.28 14.76 -20.09
C PHE A 56 -23.27 15.85 -20.54
N TYR A 57 -23.47 16.89 -19.73
CA TYR A 57 -24.22 18.08 -20.16
C TYR A 57 -23.60 18.72 -21.41
N LYS A 58 -22.26 18.82 -21.49
CA LYS A 58 -21.54 19.34 -22.67
C LYS A 58 -21.59 18.42 -23.89
N MET A 59 -21.71 17.12 -23.69
CA MET A 59 -21.85 16.14 -24.76
C MET A 59 -23.17 16.29 -25.55
N ASN A 60 -24.14 17.04 -25.01
CA ASN A 60 -25.46 17.26 -25.61
C ASN A 60 -26.21 15.96 -25.89
N ILE A 61 -26.62 15.23 -24.85
CA ILE A 61 -27.35 13.94 -24.95
C ILE A 61 -28.52 14.00 -25.94
N THR A 62 -29.30 15.09 -25.95
CA THR A 62 -30.40 15.30 -26.91
C THR A 62 -29.96 15.29 -28.37
N SER A 63 -28.75 15.76 -28.68
CA SER A 63 -28.18 15.71 -30.02
C SER A 63 -27.86 14.28 -30.43
N ILE A 64 -27.32 13.47 -29.51
CA ILE A 64 -26.96 12.07 -29.77
C ILE A 64 -28.24 11.24 -29.98
N LEU A 65 -29.22 11.41 -29.09
CA LEU A 65 -30.44 10.60 -29.09
C LEU A 65 -31.46 11.03 -30.14
N PHE A 66 -31.62 12.34 -30.38
CA PHE A 66 -32.73 12.90 -31.19
C PHE A 66 -32.27 13.76 -32.38
N GLY A 67 -30.97 14.06 -32.50
CA GLY A 67 -30.41 14.84 -33.61
C GLY A 67 -30.59 16.35 -33.47
N ARG A 68 -31.25 16.81 -32.39
CA ARG A 68 -31.44 18.23 -32.08
C ARG A 68 -30.91 18.54 -30.69
N THR A 69 -30.15 19.62 -30.57
CA THR A 69 -29.64 20.11 -29.29
C THR A 69 -30.73 20.90 -28.56
N SER A 70 -31.09 20.48 -27.35
CA SER A 70 -31.91 21.29 -26.44
C SER A 70 -31.19 21.45 -25.10
N LYS A 71 -30.64 22.65 -24.86
CA LYS A 71 -29.94 22.98 -23.60
C LYS A 71 -30.80 22.77 -22.33
N PRO A 72 -32.06 23.24 -22.25
CA PRO A 72 -32.86 23.01 -21.06
C PRO A 72 -33.18 21.54 -20.86
N ALA A 73 -33.44 20.79 -21.94
CA ALA A 73 -33.67 19.34 -21.82
C ALA A 73 -32.41 18.59 -21.40
N ASN A 74 -31.23 18.93 -21.92
CA ASN A 74 -29.98 18.34 -21.46
C ASN A 74 -29.75 18.60 -19.97
N ALA A 75 -29.97 19.84 -19.48
CA ALA A 75 -29.81 20.14 -18.06
C ALA A 75 -30.79 19.32 -17.20
N ALA A 76 -32.06 19.21 -17.61
CA ALA A 76 -33.06 18.42 -16.91
C ALA A 76 -32.71 16.92 -16.89
N ILE A 77 -32.29 16.36 -18.03
CA ILE A 77 -31.84 14.96 -18.14
C ILE A 77 -30.68 14.69 -17.18
N ILE A 78 -29.65 15.55 -17.16
CA ILE A 78 -28.48 15.37 -16.29
C ILE A 78 -28.87 15.49 -14.82
N ALA A 79 -29.71 16.44 -14.46
CA ALA A 79 -30.21 16.54 -13.09
C ALA A 79 -30.97 15.27 -12.68
N SER A 80 -31.85 14.75 -13.55
CA SER A 80 -32.56 13.49 -13.28
C SER A 80 -31.62 12.29 -13.16
N TYR A 81 -30.60 12.18 -14.02
CA TYR A 81 -29.60 11.12 -13.95
C TYR A 81 -28.76 11.21 -12.68
N PHE A 82 -28.36 12.42 -12.28
CA PHE A 82 -27.64 12.64 -11.03
C PHE A 82 -28.47 12.18 -9.82
N PHE A 83 -29.78 12.45 -9.80
CA PHE A 83 -30.66 11.95 -8.73
C PHE A 83 -30.80 10.41 -8.70
N LEU A 84 -30.79 9.74 -9.86
CA LEU A 84 -30.77 8.28 -9.89
C LEU A 84 -29.44 7.70 -9.38
N PHE A 85 -28.32 8.35 -9.70
CA PHE A 85 -26.98 7.97 -9.25
C PHE A 85 -26.71 8.38 -7.79
N PHE A 86 -27.47 9.33 -7.24
CA PHE A 86 -27.24 9.88 -5.89
C PHE A 86 -27.26 8.81 -4.79
N LYS A 87 -27.90 7.66 -5.03
CA LYS A 87 -27.86 6.49 -4.13
C LYS A 87 -26.44 5.99 -3.87
N ASP A 88 -25.56 6.10 -4.85
CA ASP A 88 -24.18 5.59 -4.77
C ASP A 88 -23.33 6.55 -3.92
N ILE A 89 -23.53 7.86 -4.10
CA ILE A 89 -22.96 8.89 -3.22
C ILE A 89 -23.42 8.69 -1.77
N ILE A 90 -24.72 8.44 -1.52
CA ILE A 90 -25.24 8.17 -0.17
C ILE A 90 -24.60 6.89 0.40
N SER A 91 -24.49 5.84 -0.40
CA SER A 91 -23.94 4.55 0.03
C SER A 91 -22.46 4.68 0.39
N TYR A 92 -21.68 5.37 -0.44
CA TYR A 92 -20.28 5.72 -0.17
C TYR A 92 -20.16 6.57 1.12
N THR A 93 -20.98 7.62 1.24
CA THR A 93 -21.02 8.47 2.44
C THR A 93 -21.31 7.64 3.69
N ALA A 94 -22.26 6.70 3.64
CA ALA A 94 -22.63 5.87 4.78
C ALA A 94 -21.50 4.92 5.24
N VAL A 95 -20.63 4.48 4.33
CA VAL A 95 -19.50 3.60 4.65
C VAL A 95 -18.37 4.37 5.36
N ASP A 96 -18.05 5.57 4.89
CA ASP A 96 -16.91 6.34 5.41
C ASP A 96 -17.26 7.38 6.47
N ALA A 97 -18.53 7.55 6.79
CA ALA A 97 -18.92 8.68 7.64
C ALA A 97 -18.40 8.65 9.07
N PHE A 98 -18.18 7.47 9.64
CA PHE A 98 -17.57 7.36 10.97
C PHE A 98 -16.12 7.87 11.01
N LYS A 99 -15.52 8.12 9.84
CA LYS A 99 -14.13 8.60 9.69
C LYS A 99 -14.04 10.12 9.45
N PHE A 100 -15.15 10.83 9.23
CA PHE A 100 -15.15 12.29 9.00
C PHE A 100 -14.77 13.06 10.28
N LYS A 101 -13.89 14.06 10.16
CA LYS A 101 -13.40 14.87 11.30
C LYS A 101 -13.62 16.37 11.12
N VAL A 102 -13.77 16.87 9.89
CA VAL A 102 -13.67 18.31 9.59
C VAL A 102 -15.01 18.92 9.20
N ILE A 103 -15.85 18.23 8.43
CA ILE A 103 -17.02 18.84 7.80
C ILE A 103 -18.27 18.64 8.67
N LYS A 104 -18.41 19.41 9.76
CA LYS A 104 -19.61 19.37 10.63
C LYS A 104 -20.95 19.64 9.93
N PHE A 105 -20.94 20.33 8.78
CA PHE A 105 -22.13 20.50 7.95
C PHE A 105 -22.56 19.18 7.28
N VAL A 106 -21.59 18.34 6.93
CA VAL A 106 -21.87 16.98 6.46
C VAL A 106 -22.54 16.22 7.59
N ASP A 107 -22.19 16.39 8.87
CA ASP A 107 -22.89 15.72 9.98
C ASP A 107 -24.42 15.96 9.98
N TYR A 108 -24.90 17.15 9.60
CA TYR A 108 -26.35 17.41 9.56
C TYR A 108 -27.04 16.75 8.37
N LEU A 109 -26.47 16.89 7.17
CA LEU A 109 -26.92 16.15 5.97
C LEU A 109 -26.79 14.64 6.17
N TYR A 110 -25.75 14.21 6.86
CA TYR A 110 -25.44 12.84 7.23
C TYR A 110 -26.47 12.29 8.21
N LEU A 111 -26.82 13.02 9.27
CA LEU A 111 -27.90 12.62 10.18
C LEU A 111 -29.22 12.49 9.42
N LEU A 112 -29.50 13.40 8.47
CA LEU A 112 -30.67 13.29 7.60
C LEU A 112 -30.64 12.00 6.76
N PHE A 113 -29.48 11.64 6.20
CA PHE A 113 -29.32 10.47 5.35
C PHE A 113 -29.24 9.15 6.12
N LEU A 114 -28.59 9.11 7.29
CA LEU A 114 -28.44 7.94 8.15
C LEU A 114 -29.71 7.54 8.88
N ASN A 115 -30.52 8.51 9.28
CA ASN A 115 -31.70 8.18 10.07
C ASN A 115 -32.63 7.27 9.26
N LYS A 116 -32.62 7.39 7.91
CA LYS A 116 -33.43 6.57 6.98
C LYS A 116 -32.77 6.41 5.59
N PRO A 117 -31.64 5.71 5.44
CA PRO A 117 -30.91 5.60 4.16
C PRO A 117 -31.77 4.99 3.05
N ALA A 118 -32.59 3.98 3.39
CA ALA A 118 -33.53 3.37 2.45
C ALA A 118 -34.55 4.40 1.91
N LEU A 119 -35.07 5.28 2.76
CA LEU A 119 -36.04 6.30 2.36
C LEU A 119 -35.40 7.37 1.47
N THR A 120 -34.19 7.81 1.80
CA THR A 120 -33.47 8.80 1.00
C THR A 120 -33.13 8.23 -0.38
N ASN A 121 -32.58 7.01 -0.44
CA ASN A 121 -32.26 6.35 -1.71
C ASN A 121 -33.50 6.18 -2.59
N LEU A 122 -34.61 5.75 -1.99
CA LEU A 122 -35.88 5.60 -2.68
C LEU A 122 -36.44 6.95 -3.17
N THR A 123 -36.31 8.01 -2.37
CA THR A 123 -36.78 9.36 -2.72
C THR A 123 -35.95 9.93 -3.88
N ALA A 124 -34.62 9.85 -3.82
CA ALA A 124 -33.73 10.28 -4.89
C ALA A 124 -34.02 9.51 -6.19
N PHE A 125 -34.22 8.19 -6.08
CA PHE A 125 -34.62 7.35 -7.20
C PHE A 125 -35.94 7.83 -7.84
N TYR A 126 -36.99 8.07 -7.04
CA TYR A 126 -38.27 8.57 -7.56
C TYR A 126 -38.17 9.94 -8.22
N ILE A 127 -37.41 10.88 -7.62
CA ILE A 127 -37.17 12.20 -8.21
C ILE A 127 -36.51 12.05 -9.58
N GLY A 128 -35.51 11.18 -9.69
CA GLY A 128 -34.84 10.86 -10.95
C GLY A 128 -35.80 10.31 -12.00
N ILE A 129 -36.60 9.29 -11.67
CA ILE A 129 -37.55 8.67 -12.61
C ILE A 129 -38.67 9.62 -13.04
N VAL A 130 -39.26 10.37 -12.09
CA VAL A 130 -40.28 11.38 -12.40
C VAL A 130 -39.70 12.47 -13.30
N GLY A 131 -38.46 12.89 -13.06
CA GLY A 131 -37.74 13.83 -13.91
C GLY A 131 -37.57 13.31 -15.34
N ILE A 132 -37.11 12.07 -15.52
CA ILE A 132 -37.00 11.41 -16.84
C ILE A 132 -38.36 11.30 -17.52
N PHE A 133 -39.41 10.98 -16.78
CA PHE A 133 -40.77 10.86 -17.30
C PHE A 133 -41.28 12.21 -17.82
N ILE A 134 -41.19 13.28 -17.02
CA ILE A 134 -41.62 14.64 -17.40
C ILE A 134 -40.84 15.14 -18.60
N ILE A 135 -39.51 14.98 -18.62
CA ILE A 135 -38.69 15.45 -19.74
C ILE A 135 -38.97 14.64 -21.01
N SER A 136 -39.30 13.35 -20.88
CA SER A 136 -39.71 12.51 -22.02
C SER A 136 -41.00 13.03 -22.66
N ILE A 137 -42.00 13.44 -21.86
CA ILE A 137 -43.23 14.09 -22.38
C ILE A 137 -42.88 15.41 -23.10
N TYR A 138 -42.03 16.23 -22.48
CA TYR A 138 -41.60 17.51 -23.05
C TYR A 138 -40.91 17.31 -24.42
N ILE A 139 -39.94 16.39 -24.50
CA ILE A 139 -39.21 16.10 -25.74
C ILE A 139 -40.15 15.50 -26.79
N ALA A 140 -41.04 14.57 -26.40
CA ALA A 140 -42.01 13.98 -27.31
C ALA A 140 -42.89 15.04 -27.98
N LYS A 141 -43.32 16.07 -27.23
CA LYS A 141 -44.16 17.17 -27.74
C LYS A 141 -43.37 18.23 -28.52
N LYS A 142 -42.17 18.60 -28.07
CA LYS A 142 -41.44 19.79 -28.59
C LYS A 142 -40.32 19.49 -29.56
N THR A 143 -39.79 18.27 -29.57
CA THR A 143 -38.60 17.94 -30.37
C THR A 143 -38.96 16.98 -31.49
N GLU A 144 -38.63 17.34 -32.73
CA GLU A 144 -38.70 16.42 -33.85
C GLU A 144 -37.43 15.56 -33.90
N ILE A 145 -37.61 14.26 -34.08
CA ILE A 145 -36.50 13.32 -34.25
C ILE A 145 -35.93 13.56 -35.65
N SER A 146 -34.68 14.01 -35.71
CA SER A 146 -34.01 14.36 -36.97
C SER A 146 -32.89 13.39 -37.30
N HIS A 147 -32.60 13.24 -38.61
CA HIS A 147 -31.41 12.54 -39.07
C HIS A 147 -30.22 13.52 -39.07
N PRO A 148 -29.04 13.15 -38.55
CA PRO A 148 -28.70 11.87 -37.91
C PRO A 148 -29.03 11.81 -36.40
N SER A 149 -29.52 10.67 -35.90
CA SER A 149 -29.71 10.43 -34.45
C SER A 149 -29.89 8.95 -34.12
N PHE A 150 -29.67 8.56 -32.86
CA PHE A 150 -29.91 7.18 -32.39
C PHE A 150 -31.34 6.72 -32.63
N LEU A 151 -32.33 7.53 -32.26
CA LEU A 151 -33.73 7.13 -32.40
C LEU A 151 -34.14 7.02 -33.88
N HIS A 152 -33.55 7.85 -34.75
CA HIS A 152 -33.73 7.70 -36.19
C HIS A 152 -33.05 6.41 -36.73
N ALA A 153 -31.86 6.06 -36.24
CA ALA A 153 -31.17 4.83 -36.64
C ALA A 153 -31.94 3.56 -36.29
N VAL A 154 -32.61 3.54 -35.13
CA VAL A 154 -33.42 2.41 -34.66
C VAL A 154 -34.70 2.25 -35.48
N TYR A 155 -35.49 3.33 -35.65
CA TYR A 155 -36.81 3.24 -36.29
C TYR A 155 -36.81 3.42 -37.81
N GLY A 156 -35.81 4.10 -38.37
CA GLY A 156 -35.68 4.40 -39.81
C GLY A 156 -36.73 5.36 -40.39
N LYS A 157 -37.89 5.54 -39.73
CA LYS A 157 -38.99 6.42 -40.15
C LYS A 157 -39.46 7.31 -39.00
N GLN A 158 -40.15 8.40 -39.33
CA GLN A 158 -40.73 9.30 -38.33
C GLN A 158 -41.88 8.60 -37.57
N ILE A 159 -41.79 8.56 -36.24
CA ILE A 159 -42.81 7.98 -35.37
C ILE A 159 -44.02 8.93 -35.31
N ARG A 160 -45.14 8.57 -35.94
CA ARG A 160 -46.36 9.40 -35.99
C ARG A 160 -47.17 9.38 -34.69
N ASN A 161 -47.18 8.26 -33.96
CA ASN A 161 -47.95 8.12 -32.73
C ASN A 161 -47.18 8.76 -31.55
N ASN A 162 -47.76 9.79 -30.94
CA ASN A 162 -47.16 10.51 -29.81
C ASN A 162 -46.89 9.62 -28.60
N TRP A 163 -47.73 8.61 -28.34
CA TRP A 163 -47.52 7.65 -27.24
C TRP A 163 -46.33 6.74 -27.49
N VAL A 164 -46.23 6.19 -28.71
CA VAL A 164 -45.05 5.38 -29.10
C VAL A 164 -43.80 6.22 -29.07
N LYS A 165 -43.86 7.47 -29.56
CA LYS A 165 -42.73 8.42 -29.53
C LYS A 165 -42.31 8.71 -28.09
N PHE A 166 -43.25 8.99 -27.20
CA PHE A 166 -43.00 9.19 -25.77
C PHE A 166 -42.33 7.97 -25.14
N LEU A 167 -42.90 6.77 -25.31
CA LEU A 167 -42.36 5.54 -24.75
C LEU A 167 -40.96 5.23 -25.27
N SER A 168 -40.73 5.46 -26.57
CA SER A 168 -39.41 5.26 -27.20
C SER A 168 -38.36 6.23 -26.63
N ILE A 169 -38.74 7.50 -26.41
CA ILE A 169 -37.87 8.50 -25.78
C ILE A 169 -37.57 8.12 -24.33
N PHE A 170 -38.59 7.73 -23.57
CA PHE A 170 -38.46 7.33 -22.17
C PHE A 170 -37.53 6.13 -22.01
N ILE A 171 -37.74 5.06 -22.79
CA ILE A 171 -36.87 3.88 -22.80
C ILE A 171 -35.46 4.24 -23.27
N SER A 172 -35.30 5.09 -24.27
CA SER A 172 -33.96 5.52 -24.74
C SER A 172 -33.20 6.31 -23.67
N LEU A 173 -33.89 7.17 -22.92
CA LEU A 173 -33.28 7.91 -21.80
C LEU A 173 -32.94 6.99 -20.63
N LEU A 174 -33.79 6.01 -20.30
CA LEU A 174 -33.46 5.00 -19.30
C LEU A 174 -32.29 4.13 -19.73
N ALA A 175 -32.24 3.70 -20.99
CA ALA A 175 -31.14 2.92 -21.54
C ALA A 175 -29.83 3.72 -21.56
N PHE A 176 -29.87 5.00 -21.93
CA PHE A 176 -28.67 5.86 -21.89
C PHE A 176 -28.21 6.11 -20.45
N TYR A 177 -29.13 6.29 -19.51
CA TYR A 177 -28.78 6.36 -18.08
C TYR A 177 -28.06 5.08 -17.65
N HIS A 178 -28.73 3.93 -17.81
CA HIS A 178 -28.30 2.66 -17.25
C HIS A 178 -27.03 2.12 -17.92
N LEU A 179 -26.95 2.15 -19.26
CA LEU A 179 -25.88 1.50 -20.02
C LEU A 179 -24.67 2.41 -20.31
N VAL A 180 -24.82 3.73 -20.16
CA VAL A 180 -23.76 4.68 -20.52
C VAL A 180 -23.42 5.57 -19.34
N TYR A 181 -24.41 6.29 -18.78
CA TYR A 181 -24.14 7.26 -17.72
C TYR A 181 -23.71 6.59 -16.41
N SER A 182 -24.49 5.61 -15.90
CA SER A 182 -24.19 4.88 -14.65
C SER A 182 -22.85 4.16 -14.78
N VAL A 183 -22.69 3.35 -15.82
CA VAL A 183 -21.45 2.58 -16.07
C VAL A 183 -20.22 3.49 -16.15
N ILE A 184 -20.29 4.64 -16.83
CA ILE A 184 -19.13 5.55 -16.91
C ILE A 184 -18.81 6.14 -15.54
N LEU A 185 -19.80 6.57 -14.77
CA LEU A 185 -19.56 7.12 -13.43
C LEU A 185 -19.02 6.06 -12.46
N GLU A 186 -19.62 4.87 -12.45
CA GLU A 186 -19.17 3.71 -11.68
C GLU A 186 -17.74 3.30 -12.09
N TRP A 187 -17.43 3.25 -13.39
CA TRP A 187 -16.07 2.95 -13.85
C TRP A 187 -15.04 3.94 -13.34
N LEU A 188 -15.36 5.23 -13.42
CA LEU A 188 -14.47 6.30 -12.98
C LEU A 188 -14.22 6.27 -11.47
N GLU A 189 -15.26 5.91 -10.70
CA GLU A 189 -15.16 5.62 -9.27
C GLU A 189 -14.22 4.43 -9.02
N PHE A 190 -14.48 3.27 -9.65
CA PHE A 190 -13.83 2.02 -9.27
C PHE A 190 -12.42 1.81 -9.84
N VAL A 191 -12.13 2.31 -11.05
CA VAL A 191 -10.86 2.01 -11.73
C VAL A 191 -9.75 2.97 -11.37
N ILE A 192 -10.08 4.22 -11.14
CA ILE A 192 -9.05 5.23 -10.91
C ILE A 192 -8.84 5.41 -9.41
N ASP A 193 -9.77 4.92 -8.56
CA ASP A 193 -9.78 5.09 -7.08
C ASP A 193 -9.68 6.57 -6.68
N ASP A 194 -9.83 7.43 -7.68
CA ASP A 194 -9.50 8.84 -7.71
C ASP A 194 -10.09 9.46 -8.99
N PRO A 195 -11.42 9.62 -9.03
CA PRO A 195 -12.14 10.20 -10.17
C PRO A 195 -11.58 11.57 -10.58
N VAL A 196 -10.87 12.23 -9.67
CA VAL A 196 -10.20 13.49 -9.86
C VAL A 196 -8.93 13.41 -10.71
N ILE A 197 -8.07 12.39 -10.56
CA ILE A 197 -6.97 12.16 -11.52
C ILE A 197 -7.56 11.91 -12.90
N ALA A 198 -8.65 11.15 -12.99
CA ALA A 198 -9.36 10.88 -14.23
C ALA A 198 -9.88 12.17 -14.87
N ILE A 199 -10.54 13.02 -14.09
CA ILE A 199 -10.99 14.34 -14.50
C ILE A 199 -9.82 15.22 -14.88
N GLY A 200 -8.74 15.16 -14.12
CA GLY A 200 -7.51 15.85 -14.41
C GLY A 200 -7.00 15.52 -15.79
N ILE A 201 -6.94 14.22 -16.11
CA ILE A 201 -6.59 13.70 -17.42
C ILE A 201 -7.64 14.13 -18.45
N VAL A 202 -8.93 13.95 -18.22
CA VAL A 202 -10.00 14.29 -19.17
C VAL A 202 -10.08 15.79 -19.41
N PHE A 203 -9.92 16.63 -18.39
CA PHE A 203 -9.88 18.08 -18.46
C PHE A 203 -8.58 18.56 -19.11
N PHE A 204 -7.44 17.96 -18.78
CA PHE A 204 -6.18 18.21 -19.45
C PHE A 204 -6.30 17.86 -20.94
N VAL A 205 -6.81 16.67 -21.26
CA VAL A 205 -7.10 16.21 -22.62
C VAL A 205 -8.14 17.09 -23.30
N HIS A 206 -9.19 17.56 -22.61
CA HIS A 206 -10.22 18.43 -23.16
C HIS A 206 -9.69 19.84 -23.43
N LYS A 207 -8.93 20.40 -22.49
CA LYS A 207 -8.28 21.72 -22.61
C LYS A 207 -7.23 21.68 -23.71
N ILE A 208 -6.43 20.61 -23.76
CA ILE A 208 -5.54 20.29 -24.87
C ILE A 208 -6.35 20.17 -26.15
N ALA A 209 -7.39 19.35 -26.21
CA ALA A 209 -8.23 19.19 -27.40
C ALA A 209 -8.87 20.51 -27.84
N ARG A 210 -9.14 21.45 -26.94
CA ARG A 210 -9.67 22.77 -27.31
C ARG A 210 -8.60 23.74 -27.78
N HIS A 211 -7.37 23.61 -27.27
CA HIS A 211 -6.25 24.49 -27.58
C HIS A 211 -5.18 23.84 -28.47
N HIS A 212 -5.39 22.60 -28.92
CA HIS A 212 -4.38 21.80 -29.61
C HIS A 212 -3.93 22.51 -30.87
N GLN A 213 -4.85 23.21 -31.55
CA GLN A 213 -4.57 24.03 -32.73
C GLN A 213 -3.52 25.13 -32.50
N LYS A 214 -3.20 25.49 -31.25
CA LYS A 214 -2.11 26.42 -30.90
C LYS A 214 -0.74 25.73 -30.80
N PHE A 215 -0.71 24.41 -30.67
CA PHE A 215 0.49 23.59 -30.61
C PHE A 215 0.82 23.06 -32.01
N HIS A 216 2.11 22.85 -32.29
CA HIS A 216 2.54 22.24 -33.55
C HIS A 216 1.99 20.82 -33.70
N ALA A 217 1.69 20.40 -34.94
CA ALA A 217 1.09 19.10 -35.25
C ALA A 217 1.93 17.90 -34.78
N ASP A 218 3.24 18.09 -34.64
CA ASP A 218 4.17 17.04 -34.19
C ASP A 218 4.17 16.85 -32.67
N ASN A 219 3.69 17.83 -31.91
CA ASN A 219 3.64 17.76 -30.45
C ASN A 219 2.69 16.65 -30.00
N PHE A 220 3.14 15.85 -29.04
CA PHE A 220 2.37 14.78 -28.42
C PHE A 220 0.99 15.24 -27.94
N ILE A 221 0.93 16.43 -27.34
CA ILE A 221 -0.28 17.14 -26.92
C ILE A 221 -1.28 17.31 -28.09
N PHE A 222 -0.81 17.75 -29.26
CA PHE A 222 -1.67 17.88 -30.44
C PHE A 222 -2.22 16.53 -30.88
N LYS A 223 -1.35 15.51 -30.92
CA LYS A 223 -1.71 14.14 -31.34
C LYS A 223 -2.78 13.54 -30.42
N ILE A 224 -2.65 13.67 -29.10
CA ILE A 224 -3.65 13.20 -28.13
C ILE A 224 -4.97 13.97 -28.28
N GLY A 225 -4.92 15.31 -28.32
CA GLY A 225 -6.14 16.12 -28.41
C GLY A 225 -6.94 15.83 -29.68
N ASN A 226 -6.25 15.71 -30.82
CA ASN A 226 -6.85 15.34 -32.10
C ASN A 226 -7.37 13.90 -32.09
N PHE A 227 -6.61 12.96 -31.50
CA PHE A 227 -7.04 11.57 -31.34
C PHE A 227 -8.33 11.47 -30.52
N SER A 228 -8.38 12.07 -29.32
CA SER A 228 -9.56 12.03 -28.44
C SER A 228 -10.79 12.65 -29.10
N THR A 229 -10.65 13.83 -29.72
CA THR A 229 -11.77 14.50 -30.41
C THR A 229 -12.27 13.68 -31.60
N ALA A 230 -11.35 13.10 -32.39
CA ALA A 230 -11.68 12.26 -33.53
C ALA A 230 -12.32 10.94 -33.09
N LEU A 231 -11.79 10.30 -32.05
CA LEU A 231 -12.32 9.08 -31.45
C LEU A 231 -13.75 9.31 -30.95
N TYR A 232 -13.96 10.35 -30.14
CA TYR A 232 -15.26 10.73 -29.61
C TYR A 232 -16.27 11.03 -30.71
N GLY A 233 -15.92 11.91 -31.66
CA GLY A 233 -16.82 12.28 -32.76
C GLY A 233 -17.18 11.09 -33.64
N ARG A 234 -16.22 10.20 -33.91
CA ARG A 234 -16.44 8.97 -34.67
C ARG A 234 -17.28 7.97 -33.89
N PHE A 235 -17.03 7.78 -32.59
CA PHE A 235 -17.81 6.88 -31.74
C PHE A 235 -19.28 7.30 -31.65
N VAL A 236 -19.55 8.58 -31.36
CA VAL A 236 -20.92 9.13 -31.35
C VAL A 236 -21.60 8.95 -32.71
N SER A 237 -20.86 9.13 -33.81
CA SER A 237 -21.42 8.95 -35.15
C SER A 237 -21.86 7.51 -35.45
N LEU A 238 -21.36 6.49 -34.74
CA LEU A 238 -21.80 5.11 -34.93
C LEU A 238 -23.26 4.90 -34.50
N PHE A 239 -23.72 5.65 -33.50
CA PHE A 239 -25.11 5.60 -33.03
C PHE A 239 -26.09 6.26 -34.00
N HIS A 240 -25.60 7.05 -34.95
CA HIS A 240 -26.45 7.83 -35.84
C HIS A 240 -26.96 7.07 -37.07
N TYR A 241 -26.38 5.91 -37.38
CA TYR A 241 -26.73 5.14 -38.58
C TYR A 241 -27.01 3.67 -38.23
N LYS A 242 -28.08 3.12 -38.82
CA LYS A 242 -28.50 1.73 -38.60
C LYS A 242 -27.40 0.71 -38.91
N LYS A 243 -26.60 0.96 -39.97
CA LYS A 243 -25.50 0.07 -40.40
C LYS A 243 -24.35 0.01 -39.39
N THR A 244 -24.07 1.09 -38.67
CA THR A 244 -22.94 1.18 -37.72
C THR A 244 -23.36 0.93 -36.27
N LEU A 245 -24.66 0.81 -36.01
CA LEU A 245 -25.20 0.61 -34.68
C LEU A 245 -24.68 -0.67 -33.99
N PRO A 246 -24.54 -1.84 -34.68
CA PRO A 246 -23.96 -3.03 -34.06
C PRO A 246 -22.53 -2.80 -33.55
N LEU A 247 -21.70 -2.07 -34.31
CA LEU A 247 -20.36 -1.68 -33.91
C LEU A 247 -20.37 -0.71 -32.71
N ALA A 248 -21.37 0.17 -32.62
CA ALA A 248 -21.55 1.09 -31.50
C ALA A 248 -21.89 0.34 -30.20
N ILE A 249 -22.88 -0.56 -30.26
CA ILE A 249 -23.36 -1.34 -29.12
C ILE A 249 -22.27 -2.31 -28.63
N SER A 250 -21.61 -3.02 -29.55
CA SER A 250 -20.47 -3.87 -29.18
C SER A 250 -19.31 -3.07 -28.57
N GLY A 251 -19.11 -1.82 -29.00
CA GLY A 251 -18.11 -0.92 -28.41
C GLY A 251 -18.42 -0.55 -26.97
N LEU A 252 -19.67 -0.22 -26.66
CA LEU A 252 -20.10 0.00 -25.26
C LEU A 252 -19.89 -1.26 -24.42
N LEU A 253 -20.27 -2.43 -24.96
CA LEU A 253 -20.14 -3.70 -24.26
C LEU A 253 -18.67 -4.02 -23.95
N VAL A 254 -17.77 -3.84 -24.92
CA VAL A 254 -16.32 -4.04 -24.75
C VAL A 254 -15.72 -3.02 -23.78
N MET A 255 -16.19 -1.77 -23.77
CA MET A 255 -15.76 -0.79 -22.76
C MET A 255 -16.21 -1.17 -21.34
N HIS A 256 -17.34 -1.87 -21.18
CA HIS A 256 -17.77 -2.42 -19.90
C HIS A 256 -16.87 -3.60 -19.45
N ALA A 257 -16.32 -4.39 -20.36
CA ALA A 257 -15.32 -5.40 -19.97
C ALA A 257 -14.00 -4.75 -19.51
N LEU A 258 -13.64 -3.65 -20.19
CA LEU A 258 -12.45 -2.88 -19.87
C LEU A 258 -12.55 -2.21 -18.49
N SER A 259 -13.77 -1.90 -18.03
CA SER A 259 -13.96 -1.37 -16.68
C SER A 259 -13.51 -2.36 -15.63
N ASP A 260 -13.99 -3.59 -15.72
CA ASP A 260 -13.63 -4.63 -14.75
C ASP A 260 -12.16 -4.99 -14.87
N LEU A 261 -11.59 -4.99 -16.08
CA LEU A 261 -10.14 -5.16 -16.25
C LEU A 261 -9.36 -4.09 -15.47
N GLY A 262 -9.80 -2.83 -15.54
CA GLY A 262 -9.20 -1.73 -14.80
C GLY A 262 -9.26 -1.96 -13.28
N VAL A 263 -10.38 -2.45 -12.75
CA VAL A 263 -10.54 -2.68 -11.30
C VAL A 263 -9.67 -3.85 -10.84
N PHE A 264 -9.77 -4.98 -11.53
CA PHE A 264 -9.18 -6.24 -11.11
C PHE A 264 -7.70 -6.35 -11.48
N ALA A 265 -7.31 -6.04 -12.72
CA ALA A 265 -5.90 -6.16 -13.09
C ALA A 265 -5.05 -5.11 -12.38
N TYR A 266 -5.58 -3.91 -12.13
CA TYR A 266 -4.84 -2.91 -11.36
C TYR A 266 -4.60 -3.40 -9.93
N SER A 267 -5.64 -3.76 -9.20
CA SER A 267 -5.51 -4.22 -7.81
C SER A 267 -4.72 -5.52 -7.65
N MET A 268 -4.78 -6.43 -8.62
CA MET A 268 -3.95 -7.65 -8.59
C MET A 268 -2.47 -7.38 -8.85
N ILE A 269 -2.13 -6.35 -9.63
CA ILE A 269 -0.75 -6.01 -10.00
C ILE A 269 -0.14 -5.04 -8.98
N PHE A 270 -0.90 -4.06 -8.51
CA PHE A 270 -0.46 -2.99 -7.62
C PHE A 270 -1.06 -3.23 -6.23
N PHE A 271 -0.24 -3.22 -5.18
CA PHE A 271 -0.59 -3.60 -3.79
C PHE A 271 -1.70 -2.77 -3.09
N LYS A 272 -2.50 -1.99 -3.82
CA LYS A 272 -3.55 -1.14 -3.25
C LYS A 272 -4.92 -1.81 -3.41
N GLU A 273 -5.63 -1.92 -2.30
CA GLU A 273 -7.05 -2.27 -2.31
C GLU A 273 -7.83 -1.09 -2.86
N ASN A 274 -8.46 -1.25 -4.03
CA ASN A 274 -9.43 -0.27 -4.53
C ASN A 274 -10.72 -0.37 -3.69
N PHE A 275 -11.48 0.72 -3.59
CA PHE A 275 -12.77 0.75 -2.86
C PHE A 275 -13.70 -0.44 -3.19
N TYR A 276 -13.76 -0.83 -4.46
CA TYR A 276 -14.55 -1.97 -4.93
C TYR A 276 -14.14 -3.29 -4.25
N LEU A 277 -12.85 -3.55 -4.08
CA LEU A 277 -12.37 -4.75 -3.39
C LEU A 277 -12.69 -4.72 -1.90
N GLY A 278 -12.66 -3.54 -1.28
CA GLY A 278 -13.09 -3.35 0.10
C GLY A 278 -14.56 -3.74 0.31
N LEU A 279 -15.43 -3.49 -0.67
CA LEU A 279 -16.84 -3.92 -0.64
C LEU A 279 -17.02 -5.43 -0.79
N LEU A 280 -16.12 -6.11 -1.51
CA LEU A 280 -16.23 -7.56 -1.73
C LEU A 280 -15.90 -8.38 -0.48
N ARG A 281 -15.31 -7.79 0.58
CA ARG A 281 -14.93 -8.43 1.87
C ARG A 281 -14.07 -9.71 1.76
N GLN A 282 -13.75 -10.18 0.56
CA GLN A 282 -12.87 -11.31 0.31
C GLN A 282 -11.42 -10.83 0.27
N GLU A 283 -10.52 -11.65 0.80
CA GLU A 283 -9.08 -11.42 0.78
C GLU A 283 -8.51 -11.50 -0.64
N HIS A 284 -8.79 -10.47 -1.44
CA HIS A 284 -8.12 -10.23 -2.70
C HIS A 284 -6.66 -9.92 -2.40
N SER A 285 -5.82 -10.94 -2.48
CA SER A 285 -4.38 -10.77 -2.29
C SER A 285 -3.72 -10.47 -3.64
N PRO A 286 -3.00 -9.34 -3.77
CA PRO A 286 -2.25 -9.04 -4.99
C PRO A 286 -1.29 -10.19 -5.34
N PHE A 287 -1.03 -10.43 -6.63
CA PHE A 287 -0.18 -11.56 -7.05
C PHE A 287 1.21 -11.51 -6.43
N LEU A 288 1.75 -10.31 -6.22
CA LEU A 288 3.04 -10.16 -5.55
C LEU A 288 2.97 -10.58 -4.07
N LYS A 289 1.87 -10.28 -3.36
CA LYS A 289 1.67 -10.72 -1.97
C LYS A 289 1.58 -12.25 -1.90
N LEU A 290 0.80 -12.85 -2.81
CA LEU A 290 0.70 -14.31 -2.91
C LEU A 290 2.06 -14.95 -3.23
N PHE A 291 2.80 -14.38 -4.18
CA PHE A 291 4.16 -14.82 -4.50
C PHE A 291 5.09 -14.79 -3.28
N PHE A 292 5.14 -13.68 -2.53
CA PHE A 292 5.99 -13.57 -1.34
C PHE A 292 5.53 -14.51 -0.21
N GLY A 293 4.24 -14.80 -0.09
CA GLY A 293 3.72 -15.79 0.85
C GLY A 293 4.12 -17.22 0.50
N GLU A 294 4.14 -17.57 -0.78
CA GLU A 294 4.47 -18.93 -1.25
C GLU A 294 5.97 -19.18 -1.38
N VAL A 295 6.77 -18.15 -1.74
CA VAL A 295 8.22 -18.32 -1.99
C VAL A 295 8.98 -18.79 -0.74
N GLY A 296 8.52 -18.41 0.46
CA GLY A 296 9.10 -18.86 1.73
C GLY A 296 8.94 -20.35 2.01
N ASN A 297 7.96 -21.01 1.36
CA ASN A 297 7.68 -22.43 1.53
C ASN A 297 8.33 -23.30 0.44
N LEU A 298 9.04 -22.70 -0.51
CA LEU A 298 9.66 -23.39 -1.63
C LEU A 298 11.19 -23.37 -1.53
N PRO A 299 11.88 -24.38 -2.08
CA PRO A 299 13.32 -24.32 -2.24
C PRO A 299 13.72 -23.18 -3.18
N GLY A 300 14.85 -22.52 -2.91
CA GLY A 300 15.24 -21.29 -3.61
C GLY A 300 15.29 -21.39 -5.14
N TYR A 301 15.55 -22.57 -5.71
CA TYR A 301 15.54 -22.77 -7.17
C TYR A 301 14.15 -22.66 -7.82
N ALA A 302 13.06 -22.84 -7.05
CA ALA A 302 11.69 -22.75 -7.54
C ALA A 302 11.12 -21.32 -7.48
N ALA A 303 11.81 -20.38 -6.82
CA ALA A 303 11.37 -19.00 -6.67
C ALA A 303 11.22 -18.26 -8.01
N ILE A 304 12.22 -18.35 -8.90
CA ILE A 304 12.18 -17.69 -10.21
C ILE A 304 11.07 -18.28 -11.10
N PRO A 305 10.94 -19.62 -11.24
CA PRO A 305 9.82 -20.23 -11.95
C PRO A 305 8.45 -19.85 -11.39
N LEU A 306 8.29 -19.76 -10.06
CA LEU A 306 7.05 -19.31 -9.43
C LEU A 306 6.72 -17.86 -9.82
N PHE A 307 7.71 -16.96 -9.74
CA PHE A 307 7.54 -15.57 -10.17
C PHE A 307 7.12 -15.47 -11.64
N ILE A 308 7.75 -16.26 -12.53
CA ILE A 308 7.40 -16.32 -13.95
C ILE A 308 5.95 -16.81 -14.13
N ALA A 309 5.53 -17.85 -13.40
CA ALA A 309 4.16 -18.37 -13.49
C ALA A 309 3.12 -17.33 -13.06
N TYR A 310 3.38 -16.59 -11.97
CA TYR A 310 2.53 -15.47 -11.54
C TYR A 310 2.48 -14.36 -12.57
N LEU A 311 3.63 -13.95 -13.11
CA LEU A 311 3.71 -12.90 -14.13
C LEU A 311 2.95 -13.31 -15.40
N LEU A 312 3.12 -14.54 -15.86
CA LEU A 312 2.41 -15.05 -17.04
C LEU A 312 0.90 -15.16 -16.79
N ASN A 313 0.44 -15.52 -15.60
CA ASN A 313 -0.98 -15.48 -15.23
C ASN A 313 -1.53 -14.04 -15.20
N ALA A 314 -0.78 -13.08 -14.65
CA ALA A 314 -1.17 -11.67 -14.70
C ALA A 314 -1.28 -11.16 -16.14
N VAL A 315 -0.31 -11.52 -17.00
CA VAL A 315 -0.33 -11.20 -18.42
C VAL A 315 -1.51 -11.89 -19.12
N SER A 316 -1.87 -13.12 -18.77
CA SER A 316 -2.98 -13.82 -19.42
C SER A 316 -4.32 -13.15 -19.13
N LEU A 317 -4.54 -12.72 -17.88
CA LEU A 317 -5.73 -11.96 -17.50
C LEU A 317 -5.85 -10.68 -18.35
N VAL A 318 -4.78 -9.89 -18.40
CA VAL A 318 -4.75 -8.63 -19.16
C VAL A 318 -4.96 -8.89 -20.65
N VAL A 319 -4.24 -9.86 -21.22
CA VAL A 319 -4.33 -10.20 -22.65
C VAL A 319 -5.73 -10.69 -23.02
N LEU A 320 -6.28 -11.66 -22.29
CA LEU A 320 -7.58 -12.27 -22.62
C LEU A 320 -8.72 -11.25 -22.55
N MET A 321 -8.68 -10.34 -21.57
CA MET A 321 -9.65 -9.23 -21.45
C MET A 321 -9.43 -8.13 -22.51
N LEU A 322 -8.19 -7.88 -22.95
CA LEU A 322 -7.89 -6.88 -23.99
C LEU A 322 -8.14 -7.37 -25.42
N VAL A 323 -8.18 -8.68 -25.70
CA VAL A 323 -8.44 -9.19 -27.07
C VAL A 323 -9.74 -8.62 -27.67
N PRO A 324 -10.91 -8.66 -27.00
CA PRO A 324 -12.12 -8.01 -27.50
C PRO A 324 -11.94 -6.52 -27.80
N MET A 325 -11.21 -5.80 -26.95
CA MET A 325 -10.91 -4.38 -27.13
C MET A 325 -10.05 -4.12 -28.36
N ILE A 326 -8.99 -4.91 -28.54
CA ILE A 326 -8.12 -4.79 -29.70
C ILE A 326 -8.94 -5.05 -30.96
N VAL A 327 -9.67 -6.18 -31.02
CA VAL A 327 -10.51 -6.57 -32.16
C VAL A 327 -11.59 -5.53 -32.45
N TRP A 328 -12.22 -4.94 -31.43
CA TRP A 328 -13.17 -3.85 -31.64
C TRP A 328 -12.47 -2.59 -32.18
N THR A 329 -11.32 -2.21 -31.61
CA THR A 329 -10.64 -0.94 -31.92
C THR A 329 -10.16 -0.87 -33.36
N GLY A 330 -9.59 -1.94 -33.94
CA GLY A 330 -9.22 -1.89 -35.36
C GLY A 330 -10.38 -2.11 -36.33
N MET A 331 -11.51 -2.72 -35.94
CA MET A 331 -12.76 -2.61 -36.71
C MET A 331 -13.22 -1.14 -36.72
N PHE A 332 -13.23 -0.51 -35.53
CA PHE A 332 -13.56 0.89 -35.35
C PHE A 332 -12.65 1.83 -36.16
N LEU A 333 -11.34 1.60 -36.16
CA LEU A 333 -10.36 2.38 -36.90
C LEU A 333 -10.22 1.95 -38.37
N GLN A 334 -10.88 0.87 -38.79
CA GLN A 334 -10.74 0.22 -40.11
C GLN A 334 -9.27 -0.07 -40.46
N ARG A 335 -8.48 -0.54 -39.47
CA ARG A 335 -7.07 -0.88 -39.66
C ARG A 335 -6.93 -2.39 -39.70
N LYS A 336 -6.13 -2.88 -40.65
CA LYS A 336 -5.72 -4.29 -40.66
C LYS A 336 -5.00 -4.60 -39.36
N PHE A 337 -5.51 -5.61 -38.67
CA PHE A 337 -4.90 -6.10 -37.46
C PHE A 337 -3.68 -6.96 -37.75
N HIS A 338 -2.57 -6.59 -37.13
CA HIS A 338 -1.37 -7.40 -37.13
C HIS A 338 -0.82 -7.43 -35.71
N PHE A 339 -0.81 -8.61 -35.09
CA PHE A 339 0.00 -8.82 -33.91
C PHE A 339 1.46 -8.95 -34.33
N SER A 340 2.33 -8.28 -33.57
CA SER A 340 3.77 -8.51 -33.70
C SER A 340 4.06 -9.95 -33.25
N ARG A 341 5.15 -10.54 -33.77
CA ARG A 341 5.57 -11.89 -33.36
C ARG A 341 5.81 -11.98 -31.85
N ILE A 342 6.35 -10.91 -31.28
CA ILE A 342 6.58 -10.76 -29.84
C ILE A 342 5.25 -10.78 -29.08
N PHE A 343 4.21 -10.11 -29.59
CA PHE A 343 2.91 -10.14 -28.94
C PHE A 343 2.30 -11.55 -28.95
N LEU A 344 2.44 -12.29 -30.06
CA LEU A 344 2.01 -13.68 -30.13
C LEU A 344 2.76 -14.58 -29.12
N PHE A 345 4.08 -14.38 -28.94
CA PHE A 345 4.85 -15.07 -27.90
C PHE A 345 4.18 -14.91 -26.52
N PHE A 346 3.91 -13.67 -26.12
CA PHE A 346 3.34 -13.38 -24.81
C PHE A 346 1.93 -13.93 -24.66
N ILE A 347 1.05 -13.78 -25.67
CA ILE A 347 -0.31 -14.35 -25.64
C ILE A 347 -0.25 -15.85 -25.37
N TYR A 348 0.52 -16.59 -26.16
CA TYR A 348 0.52 -18.05 -26.08
C TYR A 348 1.24 -18.57 -24.83
N ALA A 349 2.34 -17.92 -24.41
CA ALA A 349 3.00 -18.25 -23.15
C ALA A 349 2.09 -18.00 -21.94
N SER A 350 1.41 -16.84 -21.90
CA SER A 350 0.54 -16.48 -20.79
C SER A 350 -0.69 -17.38 -20.71
N VAL A 351 -1.33 -17.64 -21.85
CA VAL A 351 -2.52 -18.53 -21.90
C VAL A 351 -2.14 -19.97 -21.54
N ALA A 352 -0.96 -20.46 -21.96
CA ALA A 352 -0.48 -21.77 -21.56
C ALA A 352 -0.24 -21.85 -20.04
N ALA A 353 0.39 -20.85 -19.43
CA ALA A 353 0.60 -20.81 -17.99
C ALA A 353 -0.73 -20.86 -17.23
N TYR A 354 -1.71 -20.05 -17.64
CA TYR A 354 -3.05 -20.04 -17.06
C TYR A 354 -3.79 -21.37 -17.20
N MET A 355 -3.75 -21.99 -18.38
CA MET A 355 -4.43 -23.28 -18.62
C MET A 355 -3.80 -24.43 -17.83
N LEU A 356 -2.48 -24.40 -17.64
CA LEU A 356 -1.76 -25.45 -16.92
C LEU A 356 -1.83 -25.26 -15.41
N LEU A 357 -1.73 -24.02 -14.92
CA LEU A 357 -1.77 -23.68 -13.49
C LEU A 357 -2.44 -22.30 -13.33
N PRO A 358 -3.78 -22.26 -13.19
CA PRO A 358 -4.51 -21.01 -13.14
C PRO A 358 -4.22 -20.28 -11.84
N GLY A 359 -3.66 -19.07 -11.96
CA GLY A 359 -3.42 -18.16 -10.85
C GLY A 359 -4.62 -17.29 -10.49
N TYR A 360 -5.72 -17.39 -11.25
CA TYR A 360 -6.96 -16.70 -10.93
C TYR A 360 -8.18 -17.49 -11.41
N VAL A 361 -9.32 -17.24 -10.79
CA VAL A 361 -10.62 -17.80 -11.17
C VAL A 361 -11.60 -16.66 -11.41
N ILE A 362 -12.35 -16.76 -12.52
CA ILE A 362 -13.47 -15.85 -12.80
C ILE A 362 -14.77 -16.52 -12.35
N GLY A 363 -15.61 -15.80 -11.63
CA GLY A 363 -16.89 -16.32 -11.14
C GLY A 363 -17.92 -15.22 -10.91
N PRO A 364 -19.21 -15.55 -10.75
CA PRO A 364 -20.21 -14.56 -10.40
C PRO A 364 -20.09 -14.19 -8.91
N ILE A 365 -20.18 -12.89 -8.59
CA ILE A 365 -20.05 -12.37 -7.21
C ILE A 365 -21.04 -13.05 -6.23
N THR A 366 -22.23 -13.42 -6.71
CA THR A 366 -23.28 -14.07 -5.92
C THR A 366 -22.87 -15.43 -5.34
N SER A 367 -21.98 -16.16 -6.01
CA SER A 367 -21.53 -17.50 -5.57
C SER A 367 -20.46 -17.44 -4.49
N LEU A 368 -19.72 -16.32 -4.41
CA LEU A 368 -18.55 -16.15 -3.58
C LEU A 368 -18.90 -15.42 -2.27
N SER A 369 -19.88 -14.53 -2.29
CA SER A 369 -20.36 -13.76 -1.11
C SER A 369 -21.10 -14.60 -0.05
N VAL A 370 -21.44 -15.87 -0.32
CA VAL A 370 -22.22 -16.74 0.58
C VAL A 370 -21.55 -16.97 1.95
N LYS A 371 -20.22 -16.83 2.06
CA LYS A 371 -19.54 -16.89 3.37
C LYS A 371 -19.81 -15.67 4.29
N GLY A 372 -20.29 -14.56 3.74
CA GLY A 372 -20.70 -13.35 4.49
C GLY A 372 -22.17 -13.30 4.90
N ALA A 373 -23.02 -14.18 4.34
CA ALA A 373 -24.46 -14.20 4.62
C ALA A 373 -24.82 -14.60 6.07
N LEU A 374 -23.87 -15.18 6.83
CA LEU A 374 -24.03 -15.43 8.26
C LEU A 374 -24.09 -14.13 9.10
N ALA A 375 -23.82 -12.96 8.51
CA ALA A 375 -23.84 -11.66 9.20
C ALA A 375 -25.12 -10.83 8.95
N GLY A 376 -26.14 -11.36 8.25
CA GLY A 376 -27.45 -10.71 8.12
C GLY A 376 -27.49 -9.42 7.28
N GLU A 377 -26.44 -9.12 6.50
CA GLU A 377 -26.40 -7.97 5.60
C GLU A 377 -26.56 -8.42 4.12
N ASP A 378 -27.81 -8.44 3.64
CA ASP A 378 -28.18 -8.78 2.25
C ASP A 378 -27.83 -7.64 1.26
N LYS A 379 -26.56 -7.25 1.15
CA LYS A 379 -26.11 -6.37 0.06
C LYS A 379 -25.55 -7.22 -1.08
N SER A 380 -26.43 -7.64 -1.98
CA SER A 380 -26.00 -8.28 -3.23
C SER A 380 -25.44 -7.23 -4.19
N ILE A 381 -24.17 -7.39 -4.59
CA ILE A 381 -23.56 -6.65 -5.70
C ILE A 381 -23.66 -7.54 -6.94
N ALA A 382 -23.98 -6.97 -8.10
CA ALA A 382 -23.97 -7.67 -9.37
C ALA A 382 -22.63 -7.48 -10.08
N GLY A 383 -22.07 -8.55 -10.65
CA GLY A 383 -20.84 -8.47 -11.44
C GLY A 383 -20.10 -9.79 -11.56
N VAL A 384 -18.91 -9.71 -12.14
CA VAL A 384 -17.93 -10.81 -12.19
C VAL A 384 -16.85 -10.51 -11.18
N ASP A 385 -16.50 -11.51 -10.39
CA ASP A 385 -15.33 -11.48 -9.52
C ASP A 385 -14.15 -12.18 -10.21
N ILE A 386 -12.95 -11.65 -10.01
CA ILE A 386 -11.70 -12.25 -10.49
C ILE A 386 -10.80 -12.48 -9.29
N LEU A 387 -10.90 -13.68 -8.74
CA LEU A 387 -10.19 -14.04 -7.52
C LEU A 387 -8.80 -14.56 -7.83
N PRO A 388 -7.74 -13.91 -7.33
CA PRO A 388 -6.39 -14.46 -7.39
C PRO A 388 -6.32 -15.69 -6.47
N VAL A 389 -5.71 -16.77 -6.97
CA VAL A 389 -5.56 -18.05 -6.26
C VAL A 389 -4.07 -18.33 -6.07
N PRO A 390 -3.62 -18.75 -4.87
CA PRO A 390 -2.24 -19.20 -4.67
C PRO A 390 -1.89 -20.32 -5.65
N LEU A 391 -0.76 -20.21 -6.35
CA LEU A 391 -0.43 -21.15 -7.43
C LEU A 391 -0.16 -22.57 -6.89
N LEU A 392 0.33 -22.69 -5.66
CA LEU A 392 0.60 -23.98 -5.02
C LEU A 392 -0.69 -24.67 -4.56
N GLU A 393 -1.75 -23.91 -4.27
CA GLU A 393 -3.08 -24.42 -3.90
C GLU A 393 -3.97 -24.71 -5.12
N SER A 394 -3.64 -24.11 -6.27
CA SER A 394 -4.38 -24.28 -7.51
C SER A 394 -4.30 -25.73 -8.03
N LYS A 395 -5.43 -26.20 -8.59
CA LYS A 395 -5.50 -27.51 -9.25
C LYS A 395 -4.92 -27.41 -10.65
N SER A 396 -3.86 -28.19 -10.90
CA SER A 396 -3.24 -28.28 -12.21
C SER A 396 -3.72 -29.52 -12.96
N ILE A 397 -3.84 -29.40 -14.28
CA ILE A 397 -4.02 -30.55 -15.17
C ILE A 397 -2.80 -31.51 -15.07
N LEU A 398 -1.64 -31.00 -14.64
CA LEU A 398 -0.40 -31.76 -14.49
C LEU A 398 -0.17 -32.32 -13.07
N ASP A 399 -1.11 -32.14 -12.13
CA ASP A 399 -0.97 -32.64 -10.75
C ASP A 399 -0.73 -34.16 -10.71
N GLY A 400 -1.28 -34.92 -11.66
CA GLY A 400 -1.06 -36.37 -11.77
C GLY A 400 0.34 -36.77 -12.27
N LEU A 401 1.06 -35.86 -12.96
CA LEU A 401 2.41 -36.10 -13.47
C LEU A 401 3.49 -35.58 -12.51
N PHE A 402 3.20 -34.52 -11.76
CA PHE A 402 4.12 -33.88 -10.83
C PHE A 402 3.46 -33.73 -9.44
N PRO A 403 3.53 -34.76 -8.59
CA PRO A 403 2.95 -34.68 -7.24
C PRO A 403 3.64 -33.64 -6.35
N ASP A 404 4.91 -33.35 -6.63
CA ASP A 404 5.67 -32.28 -5.99
C ASP A 404 5.35 -30.93 -6.66
N LYS A 405 4.71 -30.04 -5.90
CA LYS A 405 4.29 -28.71 -6.37
C LYS A 405 5.46 -27.84 -6.83
N SER A 406 6.67 -28.01 -6.26
CA SER A 406 7.85 -27.26 -6.71
C SER A 406 8.25 -27.63 -8.14
N LYS A 407 8.25 -28.94 -8.46
CA LYS A 407 8.54 -29.46 -9.80
C LYS A 407 7.44 -29.11 -10.79
N LEU A 408 6.19 -29.12 -10.34
CA LEU A 408 5.03 -28.69 -11.13
C LEU A 408 5.20 -27.25 -11.61
N VAL A 409 5.49 -26.31 -10.71
CA VAL A 409 5.67 -24.89 -11.06
C VAL A 409 6.82 -24.71 -12.07
N ILE A 410 7.94 -25.42 -11.88
CA ILE A 410 9.07 -25.40 -12.83
C ILE A 410 8.63 -25.90 -14.21
N ALA A 411 7.93 -27.04 -14.25
CA ALA A 411 7.45 -27.63 -15.49
C ALA A 411 6.48 -26.68 -16.21
N VAL A 412 5.52 -26.09 -15.50
CA VAL A 412 4.54 -25.15 -16.05
C VAL A 412 5.22 -23.93 -16.65
N SER A 413 6.15 -23.29 -15.93
CA SER A 413 6.86 -22.11 -16.42
C SER A 413 7.72 -22.41 -17.65
N LEU A 414 8.44 -23.53 -17.66
CA LEU A 414 9.25 -23.95 -18.82
C LEU A 414 8.38 -24.29 -20.04
N VAL A 415 7.34 -25.12 -19.87
CA VAL A 415 6.43 -25.50 -20.95
C VAL A 415 5.76 -24.28 -21.54
N SER A 416 5.34 -23.32 -20.71
CA SER A 416 4.69 -22.09 -21.16
C SER A 416 5.63 -21.20 -22.00
N ILE A 417 6.88 -21.02 -21.56
CA ILE A 417 7.89 -20.26 -22.32
C ILE A 417 8.24 -20.96 -23.63
N ILE A 418 8.45 -22.28 -23.61
CA ILE A 418 8.76 -23.08 -24.79
C ILE A 418 7.61 -23.00 -25.79
N PHE A 419 6.36 -23.09 -25.33
CA PHE A 419 5.18 -22.98 -26.16
C PHE A 419 5.07 -21.59 -26.80
N GLY A 420 5.27 -20.52 -26.03
CA GLY A 420 5.36 -19.17 -26.56
C GLY A 420 6.45 -19.01 -27.61
N LEU A 421 7.64 -19.57 -27.37
CA LEU A 421 8.78 -19.50 -28.29
C LEU A 421 8.51 -20.28 -29.59
N ALA A 422 7.89 -21.45 -29.49
CA ALA A 422 7.45 -22.21 -30.65
C ALA A 422 6.47 -21.39 -31.50
N MET A 423 5.49 -20.73 -30.87
CA MET A 423 4.55 -19.85 -31.58
C MET A 423 5.24 -18.63 -32.19
N TYR A 424 6.23 -18.04 -31.50
CA TYR A 424 7.05 -16.97 -32.06
C TYR A 424 7.77 -17.41 -33.34
N LEU A 425 8.41 -18.57 -33.32
CA LEU A 425 9.15 -19.10 -34.48
C LEU A 425 8.20 -19.43 -35.63
N LEU A 426 7.10 -20.14 -35.36
CA LEU A 426 6.06 -20.49 -36.33
C LEU A 426 5.41 -19.26 -36.96
N SER A 427 5.28 -18.16 -36.21
CA SER A 427 4.74 -16.90 -36.70
C SER A 427 5.62 -16.16 -37.71
N SER A 428 6.83 -16.67 -38.00
CA SER A 428 7.68 -16.18 -39.08
C SER A 428 7.07 -16.43 -40.47
N SER A 429 6.24 -17.48 -40.61
CA SER A 429 5.44 -17.70 -41.82
C SER A 429 4.19 -16.81 -41.81
N PRO A 430 3.97 -15.94 -42.82
CA PRO A 430 2.79 -15.06 -42.86
C PRO A 430 1.46 -15.80 -42.84
N ARG A 431 1.41 -17.02 -43.41
CA ARG A 431 0.20 -17.86 -43.43
C ARG A 431 -0.11 -18.39 -42.03
N ILE A 432 0.87 -18.98 -41.35
CA ILE A 432 0.71 -19.52 -39.99
C ILE A 432 0.38 -18.38 -39.02
N ARG A 433 1.05 -17.23 -39.14
CA ARG A 433 0.75 -16.04 -38.33
C ARG A 433 -0.70 -15.60 -38.42
N ARG A 434 -1.33 -15.72 -39.60
CA ARG A 434 -2.75 -15.39 -39.80
C ARG A 434 -3.67 -16.38 -39.09
N GLU A 435 -3.33 -17.67 -39.10
CA GLU A 435 -4.09 -18.70 -38.37
C GLU A 435 -3.93 -18.55 -36.86
N LEU A 436 -2.70 -18.34 -36.36
CA LEU A 436 -2.43 -18.05 -34.95
C LEU A 436 -3.18 -16.81 -34.47
N TYR A 437 -3.23 -15.77 -35.32
CA TYR A 437 -4.04 -14.59 -35.06
C TYR A 437 -5.53 -14.93 -34.90
N ALA A 438 -6.10 -15.72 -35.82
CA ALA A 438 -7.50 -16.13 -35.75
C ALA A 438 -7.79 -16.98 -34.50
N ILE A 439 -6.89 -17.93 -34.17
CA ILE A 439 -6.98 -18.74 -32.94
C ILE A 439 -6.92 -17.86 -31.69
N SER A 440 -6.03 -16.85 -31.65
CA SER A 440 -5.93 -15.91 -30.52
C SER A 440 -7.24 -15.12 -30.34
N ILE A 441 -7.85 -14.67 -31.45
CA ILE A 441 -9.15 -14.00 -31.40
C ILE A 441 -10.22 -14.95 -30.86
N ILE A 442 -10.31 -16.17 -31.41
CA ILE A 442 -11.31 -17.16 -30.98
C ILE A 442 -11.16 -17.44 -29.48
N GLY A 443 -9.94 -17.70 -29.00
CA GLY A 443 -9.68 -17.93 -27.57
C GLY A 443 -10.08 -16.75 -26.69
N GLY A 444 -9.72 -15.52 -27.08
CA GLY A 444 -10.12 -14.32 -26.36
C GLY A 444 -11.64 -14.07 -26.38
N LEU A 445 -12.31 -14.35 -27.50
CA LEU A 445 -13.77 -14.27 -27.60
C LEU A 445 -14.48 -15.33 -26.76
N THR A 446 -13.94 -16.55 -26.69
CA THR A 446 -14.48 -17.59 -25.80
C THR A 446 -14.35 -17.18 -24.34
N PHE A 447 -13.18 -16.67 -23.92
CA PHE A 447 -13.00 -16.13 -22.57
C PHE A 447 -14.00 -15.00 -22.29
N TYR A 448 -14.17 -14.10 -23.25
CA TYR A 448 -15.12 -12.99 -23.13
C TYR A 448 -16.58 -13.44 -23.04
N ALA A 449 -16.96 -14.51 -23.76
CA ALA A 449 -18.29 -15.11 -23.66
C ALA A 449 -18.56 -15.65 -22.26
N VAL A 450 -17.58 -16.33 -21.66
CA VAL A 450 -17.66 -16.85 -20.28
C VAL A 450 -17.79 -15.70 -19.28
N TYR A 451 -17.00 -14.63 -19.46
CA TYR A 451 -17.11 -13.43 -18.65
C TYR A 451 -18.53 -12.81 -18.74
N ILE A 452 -19.07 -12.59 -19.94
CA ILE A 452 -20.43 -12.05 -20.12
C ILE A 452 -21.48 -12.98 -19.51
N PHE A 453 -21.30 -14.30 -19.64
CA PHE A 453 -22.21 -15.27 -19.04
C PHE A 453 -22.25 -15.15 -17.51
N TYR A 454 -21.09 -15.08 -16.84
CA TYR A 454 -21.04 -14.89 -15.39
C TYR A 454 -21.59 -13.53 -14.96
N PHE A 455 -21.29 -12.48 -15.71
CA PHE A 455 -21.85 -11.16 -15.45
C PHE A 455 -23.38 -11.19 -15.51
N LEU A 456 -23.93 -11.74 -16.59
CA LEU A 456 -25.38 -11.86 -16.78
C LEU A 456 -26.03 -12.75 -15.72
N SER A 457 -25.38 -13.84 -15.32
CA SER A 457 -25.86 -14.73 -14.26
C SER A 457 -25.95 -14.00 -12.91
N SER A 458 -24.90 -13.27 -12.53
CA SER A 458 -24.90 -12.45 -11.32
C SER A 458 -25.96 -11.34 -11.38
N LEU A 459 -26.10 -10.68 -12.54
CA LEU A 459 -27.11 -9.65 -12.77
C LEU A 459 -28.53 -10.18 -12.63
N LEU A 460 -28.83 -11.36 -13.19
CA LEU A 460 -30.13 -12.01 -13.05
C LEU A 460 -30.42 -12.35 -11.59
N GLY A 461 -29.43 -12.83 -10.85
CA GLY A 461 -29.55 -13.08 -9.41
C GLY A 461 -29.86 -11.82 -8.60
N PHE A 462 -29.14 -10.72 -8.87
CA PHE A 462 -29.37 -9.42 -8.23
C PHE A 462 -30.79 -8.90 -8.48
N TYR A 463 -31.24 -8.89 -9.75
CA TYR A 463 -32.57 -8.41 -10.07
C TYR A 463 -33.68 -9.37 -9.63
N HIS A 464 -33.42 -10.66 -9.45
CA HIS A 464 -34.44 -11.59 -8.94
C HIS A 464 -35.00 -11.14 -7.59
N GLY A 465 -34.14 -10.75 -6.65
CA GLY A 465 -34.56 -10.16 -5.38
C GLY A 465 -35.27 -8.81 -5.57
N ALA A 466 -34.74 -7.97 -6.46
CA ALA A 466 -35.32 -6.65 -6.74
C ALA A 466 -36.72 -6.71 -7.39
N LEU A 467 -37.01 -7.75 -8.19
CA LEU A 467 -38.32 -7.96 -8.80
C LEU A 467 -39.42 -8.24 -7.76
N GLY A 468 -39.06 -8.76 -6.57
CA GLY A 468 -40.00 -8.86 -5.44
C GLY A 468 -40.61 -7.52 -5.03
N ILE A 469 -39.91 -6.40 -5.28
CA ILE A 469 -40.38 -5.04 -4.98
C ILE A 469 -41.66 -4.70 -5.76
N ILE A 470 -41.91 -5.35 -6.90
CA ILE A 470 -43.14 -5.18 -7.70
C ILE A 470 -44.39 -5.49 -6.86
N LEU A 471 -44.30 -6.41 -5.89
CA LEU A 471 -45.41 -6.81 -5.03
C LEU A 471 -45.55 -5.93 -3.77
N THR A 472 -44.72 -4.89 -3.63
CA THR A 472 -44.73 -3.97 -2.49
C THR A 472 -45.37 -2.63 -2.87
N PRO A 473 -45.62 -1.71 -1.91
CA PRO A 473 -46.05 -0.34 -2.23
C PRO A 473 -45.10 0.43 -3.15
N ASN A 474 -43.85 -0.04 -3.31
CA ASN A 474 -42.84 0.54 -4.19
C ASN A 474 -42.85 -0.07 -5.61
N PHE A 475 -44.00 -0.55 -6.09
CA PHE A 475 -44.13 -1.25 -7.36
C PHE A 475 -43.57 -0.48 -8.57
N ILE A 476 -43.61 0.86 -8.57
CA ILE A 476 -43.03 1.70 -9.64
C ILE A 476 -41.51 1.48 -9.72
N ALA A 477 -40.82 1.44 -8.57
CA ALA A 477 -39.40 1.14 -8.54
C ALA A 477 -39.13 -0.27 -9.06
N GLY A 478 -39.94 -1.26 -8.65
CA GLY A 478 -39.88 -2.63 -9.18
C GLY A 478 -40.05 -2.70 -10.71
N LEU A 479 -40.99 -1.95 -11.29
CA LEU A 479 -41.21 -1.89 -12.75
C LEU A 479 -40.02 -1.27 -13.49
N VAL A 480 -39.44 -0.19 -12.96
CA VAL A 480 -38.25 0.42 -13.56
C VAL A 480 -37.05 -0.52 -13.47
N LEU A 481 -36.85 -1.19 -12.33
CA LEU A 481 -35.79 -2.19 -12.16
C LEU A 481 -35.99 -3.37 -13.13
N ALA A 482 -37.23 -3.81 -13.39
CA ALA A 482 -37.53 -4.79 -14.42
C ALA A 482 -37.14 -4.30 -15.82
N VAL A 483 -37.40 -3.02 -16.13
CA VAL A 483 -36.95 -2.41 -17.40
C VAL A 483 -35.43 -2.37 -17.48
N PHE A 484 -34.71 -2.03 -16.40
CA PHE A 484 -33.24 -2.08 -16.38
C PHE A 484 -32.71 -3.49 -16.58
N LEU A 485 -33.32 -4.51 -15.97
CA LEU A 485 -32.97 -5.90 -16.21
C LEU A 485 -33.14 -6.28 -17.69
N ILE A 486 -34.29 -5.97 -18.28
CA ILE A 486 -34.56 -6.27 -19.70
C ILE A 486 -33.57 -5.56 -20.61
N LEU A 487 -33.31 -4.27 -20.37
CA LEU A 487 -32.35 -3.49 -21.13
C LEU A 487 -30.94 -4.07 -21.03
N SER A 488 -30.53 -4.49 -19.83
CA SER A 488 -29.22 -5.11 -19.61
C SER A 488 -29.12 -6.47 -20.28
N ALA A 489 -30.11 -7.34 -20.13
CA ALA A 489 -30.13 -8.65 -20.76
C ALA A 489 -30.05 -8.53 -22.29
N ILE A 490 -30.83 -7.61 -22.88
CA ILE A 490 -30.74 -7.30 -24.32
C ILE A 490 -29.35 -6.76 -24.66
N PHE A 491 -28.80 -5.83 -23.88
CA PHE A 491 -27.50 -5.23 -24.14
C PHE A 491 -26.37 -6.26 -24.13
N TYR A 492 -26.28 -7.12 -23.11
CA TYR A 492 -25.24 -8.14 -22.98
C TYR A 492 -25.39 -9.23 -24.05
N ILE A 493 -26.58 -9.80 -24.22
CA ILE A 493 -26.81 -10.89 -25.18
C ILE A 493 -26.71 -10.37 -26.61
N ALA A 494 -27.52 -9.36 -26.97
CA ALA A 494 -27.55 -8.85 -28.33
C ALA A 494 -26.25 -8.10 -28.68
N GLY A 495 -25.66 -7.38 -27.73
CA GLY A 495 -24.37 -6.71 -27.94
C GLY A 495 -23.24 -7.70 -28.22
N TYR A 496 -23.21 -8.85 -27.54
CA TYR A 496 -22.23 -9.90 -27.79
C TYR A 496 -22.43 -10.55 -29.17
N PHE A 497 -23.68 -10.88 -29.54
CA PHE A 497 -23.96 -11.41 -30.88
C PHE A 497 -23.69 -10.40 -31.99
N MET A 498 -23.97 -9.11 -31.76
CA MET A 498 -23.59 -8.02 -32.67
C MET A 498 -22.07 -7.92 -32.80
N PHE A 499 -21.33 -8.08 -31.70
CA PHE A 499 -19.87 -8.10 -31.73
C PHE A 499 -19.33 -9.28 -32.56
N LEU A 500 -19.82 -10.50 -32.31
CA LEU A 500 -19.45 -11.69 -33.10
C LEU A 500 -19.79 -11.51 -34.58
N TYR A 501 -20.98 -10.96 -34.88
CA TYR A 501 -21.37 -10.66 -36.25
C TYR A 501 -20.39 -9.69 -36.92
N GLU A 502 -20.01 -8.59 -36.26
CA GLU A 502 -19.02 -7.64 -36.81
C GLU A 502 -17.65 -8.31 -37.02
N VAL A 503 -17.19 -9.15 -36.09
CA VAL A 503 -15.93 -9.90 -36.23
C VAL A 503 -15.97 -10.83 -37.44
N VAL A 504 -17.06 -11.59 -37.62
CA VAL A 504 -17.24 -12.50 -38.76
C VAL A 504 -17.31 -11.72 -40.08
N MET A 505 -18.02 -10.59 -40.10
CA MET A 505 -18.13 -9.73 -41.27
C MET A 505 -16.77 -9.13 -41.67
N GLU A 506 -15.98 -8.69 -40.70
CA GLU A 506 -14.62 -8.19 -40.91
C GLU A 506 -13.69 -9.29 -41.44
N PHE A 507 -13.76 -10.49 -40.86
CA PHE A 507 -12.93 -11.64 -41.28
C PHE A 507 -13.20 -12.05 -42.74
N HIS A 508 -14.47 -12.03 -43.17
CA HIS A 508 -14.85 -12.32 -44.54
C HIS A 508 -14.68 -11.14 -45.51
N LYS A 509 -14.27 -9.96 -45.03
CA LYS A 509 -14.16 -8.71 -45.82
C LYS A 509 -15.44 -8.35 -46.60
N ARG A 510 -16.61 -8.87 -46.18
CA ARG A 510 -17.83 -8.87 -47.01
C ARG A 510 -18.72 -7.62 -46.88
N LYS A 511 -18.37 -6.59 -46.11
CA LYS A 511 -19.29 -5.42 -45.93
C LYS A 511 -18.73 -3.99 -45.87
N TRP A 512 -17.42 -3.77 -45.82
CA TRP A 512 -16.88 -2.41 -45.77
C TRP A 512 -16.35 -1.89 -47.13
N SER A 513 -16.50 -2.67 -48.20
CA SER A 513 -16.07 -2.28 -49.55
C SER A 513 -16.99 -1.28 -50.25
N GLU A 514 -18.15 -0.97 -49.69
CA GLU A 514 -18.80 0.33 -49.94
C GLU A 514 -18.38 1.26 -48.82
N PRO A 515 -17.50 2.25 -49.08
CA PRO A 515 -16.89 3.03 -48.04
C PRO A 515 -17.99 3.80 -47.29
N ILE A 516 -18.17 3.44 -46.01
CA ILE A 516 -18.79 4.29 -44.99
C ILE A 516 -18.20 5.72 -45.06
N ASP A 517 -16.99 5.87 -45.59
CA ASP A 517 -16.31 7.14 -45.85
C ASP A 517 -17.05 8.09 -46.80
N ASN A 518 -17.91 7.68 -47.72
CA ASN A 518 -18.52 8.69 -48.60
C ASN A 518 -19.55 9.56 -47.85
N GLU A 519 -20.49 8.95 -47.12
CA GLU A 519 -21.43 9.69 -46.28
C GLU A 519 -20.78 10.17 -44.98
N LEU A 520 -20.01 9.32 -44.29
CA LEU A 520 -19.35 9.71 -43.04
C LEU A 520 -18.24 10.73 -43.29
N ALA A 521 -17.39 10.56 -44.31
CA ALA A 521 -16.40 11.58 -44.64
C ALA A 521 -17.02 12.80 -45.33
N ALA A 522 -18.21 12.72 -45.95
CA ALA A 522 -18.96 13.92 -46.32
C ALA A 522 -19.48 14.66 -45.08
N ALA A 523 -19.99 13.95 -44.08
CA ALA A 523 -20.42 14.53 -42.81
C ALA A 523 -19.24 15.14 -42.03
N ILE A 524 -18.11 14.41 -41.93
CA ILE A 524 -16.86 14.90 -41.31
C ILE A 524 -16.29 16.08 -42.11
N ARG A 525 -16.30 16.05 -43.45
CA ARG A 525 -15.89 17.21 -44.29
C ARG A 525 -16.81 18.42 -44.08
N LYS A 526 -18.12 18.20 -43.92
CA LYS A 526 -19.10 19.28 -43.63
C LYS A 526 -18.83 19.89 -42.26
N MET A 527 -18.56 19.07 -41.24
CA MET A 527 -18.16 19.54 -39.90
C MET A 527 -16.83 20.31 -39.94
N ARG A 528 -15.78 19.76 -40.59
CA ARG A 528 -14.50 20.47 -40.78
C ARG A 528 -14.63 21.79 -41.54
N ARG A 529 -15.54 21.90 -42.51
CA ARG A 529 -15.80 23.17 -43.23
C ARG A 529 -16.44 24.23 -42.33
N MET A 530 -17.27 23.84 -41.37
CA MET A 530 -17.82 24.75 -40.36
C MET A 530 -16.73 25.19 -39.38
N ASP A 531 -15.91 24.26 -38.90
CA ASP A 531 -14.79 24.57 -38.00
C ASP A 531 -13.72 25.45 -38.67
N GLY A 532 -13.42 25.20 -39.96
CA GLY A 532 -12.49 26.02 -40.73
C GLY A 532 -12.96 27.47 -40.96
N LYS A 533 -14.28 27.69 -41.07
CA LYS A 533 -14.85 29.06 -41.10
C LYS A 533 -14.71 29.75 -39.74
N ILE A 534 -14.85 29.03 -38.63
CA ILE A 534 -14.66 29.57 -37.28
C ILE A 534 -13.17 29.86 -37.00
N ALA A 535 -12.27 28.97 -37.44
CA ALA A 535 -10.82 29.14 -37.28
C ALA A 535 -10.26 30.33 -38.09
N LYS A 536 -10.79 30.60 -39.29
CA LYS A 536 -10.41 31.79 -40.08
C LYS A 536 -10.82 33.12 -39.42
N ILE A 537 -11.83 33.12 -38.55
CA ILE A 537 -12.28 34.32 -37.81
C ILE A 537 -11.40 34.58 -36.57
N MET A 538 -10.69 33.56 -36.07
CA MET A 538 -9.85 33.66 -34.87
C MET A 538 -8.36 33.60 -35.22
N LYS A 539 -7.82 34.58 -35.95
CA LYS A 539 -6.36 34.74 -36.05
C LYS A 539 -5.82 35.24 -34.70
N PRO A 540 -4.96 34.49 -33.99
CA PRO A 540 -4.37 34.97 -32.75
C PRO A 540 -3.30 36.03 -33.04
N LYS A 541 -3.44 37.20 -32.39
CA LYS A 541 -2.35 38.19 -32.30
C LYS A 541 -1.22 37.58 -31.46
N LYS A 542 0.00 37.59 -32.00
CA LYS A 542 1.22 37.16 -31.31
C LYS A 542 1.40 38.01 -30.04
N ALA A 543 1.33 37.38 -28.88
CA ALA A 543 1.65 38.00 -27.59
C ALA A 543 2.72 37.15 -26.92
N GLN A 544 3.97 37.57 -27.07
CA GLN A 544 5.18 36.82 -26.73
C GLN A 544 5.58 36.95 -25.24
N VAL A 545 4.85 37.74 -24.45
CA VAL A 545 5.17 38.01 -23.02
C VAL A 545 4.43 37.06 -22.07
N GLY A 546 3.43 36.31 -22.55
CA GLY A 546 2.58 35.46 -21.71
C GLY A 546 3.11 34.06 -21.39
N GLU A 547 4.24 33.63 -21.96
CA GLU A 547 4.79 32.29 -21.69
C GLU A 547 5.68 32.25 -20.46
N VAL A 548 6.50 33.28 -20.23
CA VAL A 548 7.40 33.35 -19.07
C VAL A 548 6.62 33.37 -17.75
N ILE A 549 5.51 34.14 -17.69
CA ILE A 549 4.64 34.21 -16.50
C ILE A 549 3.96 32.86 -16.22
N LYS A 550 3.61 32.08 -17.26
CA LYS A 550 3.02 30.76 -17.07
C LYS A 550 4.02 29.78 -16.49
N TYR A 551 5.26 29.75 -16.97
CA TYR A 551 6.30 28.88 -16.42
C TYR A 551 6.70 29.30 -15.01
N ALA A 552 6.72 30.59 -14.69
CA ALA A 552 6.93 31.09 -13.33
C ALA A 552 5.80 30.66 -12.37
N ILE A 553 4.53 30.78 -12.79
CA ILE A 553 3.38 30.32 -12.00
C ILE A 553 3.44 28.79 -11.82
N VAL A 554 3.76 28.02 -12.86
CA VAL A 554 3.94 26.57 -12.76
C VAL A 554 5.07 26.22 -11.79
N GLY A 555 6.21 26.91 -11.86
CA GLY A 555 7.33 26.71 -10.92
C GLY A 555 6.96 27.00 -9.46
N VAL A 556 6.23 28.09 -9.20
CA VAL A 556 5.74 28.44 -7.86
C VAL A 556 4.71 27.42 -7.35
N ILE A 557 3.78 26.99 -8.21
CA ILE A 557 2.80 25.95 -7.86
C ILE A 557 3.51 24.62 -7.58
N SER A 558 4.48 24.22 -8.42
CA SER A 558 5.27 22.99 -8.19
C SER A 558 6.07 23.06 -6.89
N LEU A 559 6.68 24.19 -6.56
CA LEU A 559 7.40 24.38 -5.29
C LEU A 559 6.44 24.36 -4.09
N ALA A 560 5.27 24.99 -4.21
CA ALA A 560 4.24 24.96 -3.18
C ALA A 560 3.69 23.54 -2.97
N ILE A 561 3.49 22.76 -4.04
CA ILE A 561 3.10 21.34 -3.98
C ILE A 561 4.19 20.52 -3.31
N LEU A 562 5.48 20.76 -3.61
CA LEU A 562 6.58 20.03 -2.97
C LEU A 562 6.69 20.35 -1.47
N ILE A 563 6.57 21.62 -1.08
CA ILE A 563 6.60 22.04 0.33
C ILE A 563 5.37 21.49 1.08
N ALA A 564 4.18 21.59 0.48
CA ALA A 564 2.95 21.06 1.05
C ALA A 564 3.00 19.53 1.15
N GLY A 565 3.50 18.84 0.13
CA GLY A 565 3.71 17.40 0.11
C GLY A 565 4.68 16.94 1.19
N TYR A 566 5.82 17.62 1.36
CA TYR A 566 6.79 17.31 2.40
C TYR A 566 6.21 17.49 3.82
N LYS A 567 5.51 18.60 4.08
CA LYS A 567 4.83 18.82 5.36
C LYS A 567 3.70 17.81 5.60
N MET A 568 2.96 17.44 4.57
CA MET A 568 1.91 16.44 4.65
C MET A 568 2.47 15.04 4.95
N ILE A 569 3.61 14.66 4.39
CA ILE A 569 4.26 13.38 4.73
C ILE A 569 4.58 13.30 6.23
N GLY A 570 5.10 14.38 6.82
CA GLY A 570 5.32 14.45 8.28
C GLY A 570 4.02 14.28 9.08
N ILE A 571 2.97 15.03 8.73
CA ILE A 571 1.67 14.96 9.40
C ILE A 571 1.02 13.57 9.24
N THR A 572 1.13 12.96 8.06
CA THR A 572 0.57 11.64 7.78
C THR A 572 1.34 10.56 8.55
N LYS A 573 2.67 10.64 8.63
CA LYS A 573 3.49 9.75 9.45
C LYS A 573 3.09 9.83 10.93
N ASP A 574 2.91 11.04 11.46
CA ASP A 574 2.47 11.26 12.85
C ASP A 574 1.05 10.74 13.09
N ARG A 575 0.14 10.89 12.12
CA ARG A 575 -1.24 10.38 12.22
C ARG A 575 -1.31 8.87 12.12
N ALA A 576 -0.58 8.26 11.18
CA ALA A 576 -0.46 6.82 11.04
C ALA A 576 0.07 6.23 12.34
N CYS A 577 1.14 6.82 12.88
CA CYS A 577 1.70 6.45 14.17
C CYS A 577 0.65 6.52 15.32
N LYS A 578 -0.13 7.60 15.42
CA LYS A 578 -1.21 7.69 16.43
C LYS A 578 -2.29 6.62 16.27
N THR A 579 -2.62 6.26 15.03
CA THR A 579 -3.60 5.20 14.74
C THR A 579 -3.04 3.83 15.12
N GLU A 580 -1.80 3.53 14.72
CA GLU A 580 -1.11 2.29 15.10
C GLU A 580 -1.00 2.16 16.62
N MET A 581 -0.67 3.25 17.33
CA MET A 581 -0.64 3.27 18.80
C MET A 581 -2.00 2.97 19.42
N ALA A 582 -3.08 3.52 18.85
CA ALA A 582 -4.43 3.26 19.35
C ALA A 582 -4.86 1.81 19.08
N GLN A 583 -4.49 1.25 17.92
CA GLN A 583 -4.73 -0.15 17.61
C GLN A 583 -3.95 -1.08 18.56
N PHE A 584 -2.66 -0.80 18.78
CA PHE A 584 -1.82 -1.51 19.75
C PHE A 584 -2.41 -1.48 21.17
N GLU A 585 -2.90 -0.31 21.60
CA GLU A 585 -3.60 -0.14 22.88
C GLU A 585 -4.88 -0.98 22.97
N LEU A 586 -5.68 -1.03 21.89
CA LEU A 586 -6.90 -1.84 21.84
C LEU A 586 -6.62 -3.34 21.84
N GLU A 587 -5.62 -3.77 21.08
CA GLU A 587 -5.19 -5.18 21.00
C GLU A 587 -4.73 -5.65 22.38
N LEU A 588 -3.85 -4.91 23.07
CA LEU A 588 -3.40 -5.25 24.43
C LEU A 588 -4.54 -5.28 25.45
N LYS A 589 -5.44 -4.28 25.43
CA LYS A 589 -6.63 -4.25 26.31
C LYS A 589 -7.59 -5.42 26.06
N SER A 590 -7.56 -6.02 24.87
CA SER A 590 -8.44 -7.13 24.51
C SER A 590 -7.96 -8.48 25.04
N ILE A 591 -6.65 -8.65 25.27
CA ILE A 591 -6.04 -9.91 25.73
C ILE A 591 -6.69 -10.38 27.05
N GLY A 592 -6.97 -9.45 27.96
CA GLY A 592 -7.58 -9.75 29.25
C GLY A 592 -9.04 -10.19 29.17
N LYS A 593 -9.72 -9.91 28.05
CA LYS A 593 -11.11 -10.34 27.84
C LYS A 593 -11.21 -11.72 27.20
N GLY A 594 -10.18 -12.16 26.48
CA GLY A 594 -10.17 -13.42 25.74
C GLY A 594 -9.57 -14.61 26.50
N SER A 595 -8.62 -14.34 27.41
CA SER A 595 -7.82 -15.40 28.04
C SER A 595 -8.63 -16.19 29.08
N ARG A 596 -8.73 -17.51 28.91
CA ARG A 596 -9.32 -18.40 29.93
C ARG A 596 -8.35 -18.58 31.10
N PHE A 597 -8.89 -18.78 32.31
CA PHE A 597 -8.07 -19.07 33.49
C PHE A 597 -7.15 -20.28 33.24
N GLY A 598 -5.84 -20.11 33.43
CA GLY A 598 -4.81 -21.13 33.18
C GLY A 598 -4.51 -21.44 31.70
N ALA A 599 -5.17 -20.78 30.74
CA ALA A 599 -4.86 -20.96 29.33
C ALA A 599 -3.69 -20.06 28.94
N LYS A 600 -2.57 -20.68 28.55
CA LYS A 600 -1.38 -20.00 28.03
C LYS A 600 -1.49 -19.81 26.52
N GLU A 601 -1.63 -18.57 26.06
CA GLU A 601 -1.76 -18.22 24.65
C GLU A 601 -0.56 -17.39 24.18
N LEU A 602 0.02 -17.76 23.03
CA LEU A 602 1.08 -16.96 22.40
C LEU A 602 0.47 -15.77 21.67
N GLN A 603 0.80 -14.57 22.12
CA GLN A 603 0.40 -13.30 21.52
C GLN A 603 1.52 -12.79 20.62
N LYS A 604 1.17 -12.32 19.42
CA LYS A 604 2.06 -11.64 18.49
C LYS A 604 1.42 -10.33 18.09
N ILE A 605 2.06 -9.22 18.44
CA ILE A 605 1.48 -7.88 18.30
C ILE A 605 2.47 -6.99 17.57
N ASN A 606 1.98 -6.28 16.56
CA ASN A 606 2.79 -5.32 15.81
C ASN A 606 3.04 -4.07 16.65
N VAL A 607 4.29 -3.62 16.68
CA VAL A 607 4.71 -2.47 17.45
C VAL A 607 4.56 -1.20 16.62
N PRO A 608 3.83 -0.19 17.13
CA PRO A 608 3.60 1.03 16.40
C PRO A 608 4.87 1.92 16.36
N CYS A 609 4.97 2.74 15.31
CA CYS A 609 5.89 3.89 15.26
C CYS A 609 7.38 3.59 15.44
N LYS A 610 7.84 2.36 15.22
CA LYS A 610 9.25 1.97 15.42
C LYS A 610 9.76 2.25 16.84
N ALA A 611 8.90 2.08 17.86
CA ALA A 611 9.35 2.09 19.24
C ALA A 611 10.53 1.12 19.39
N ASP A 612 11.61 1.56 20.03
CA ASP A 612 12.81 0.75 20.23
C ASP A 612 12.70 -0.13 21.48
N ARG A 613 11.88 0.28 22.45
CA ARG A 613 11.60 -0.47 23.68
C ARG A 613 10.14 -0.37 24.09
N ILE A 614 9.64 -1.44 24.69
CA ILE A 614 8.29 -1.49 25.26
C ILE A 614 8.37 -2.03 26.67
N TYR A 615 7.96 -1.23 27.65
CA TYR A 615 7.94 -1.65 29.05
C TYR A 615 6.52 -1.99 29.48
N PHE A 616 6.36 -3.18 30.06
CA PHE A 616 5.15 -3.62 30.74
C PHE A 616 5.45 -3.63 32.24
N PHE A 617 4.56 -3.07 33.07
CA PHE A 617 4.68 -3.05 34.52
C PHE A 617 3.50 -3.74 35.21
N GLU A 618 3.72 -4.32 36.38
CA GLU A 618 2.66 -4.74 37.28
C GLU A 618 2.23 -3.57 38.19
N PRO A 619 0.95 -3.14 38.16
CA PRO A 619 0.49 -2.02 38.96
C PRO A 619 0.63 -2.25 40.48
N GLY A 620 1.18 -1.27 41.20
CA GLY A 620 1.22 -1.28 42.67
C GLY A 620 2.31 -2.15 43.29
N THR A 621 3.27 -2.62 42.48
CA THR A 621 4.42 -3.41 42.94
C THR A 621 5.57 -2.52 43.40
N GLY A 622 6.42 -3.04 44.29
CA GLY A 622 7.54 -2.34 44.91
C GLY A 622 8.74 -2.08 43.99
N ILE A 623 8.51 -1.84 42.69
CA ILE A 623 9.55 -1.56 41.70
C ILE A 623 10.27 -0.28 42.09
N ASN A 624 11.60 -0.34 42.19
CA ASN A 624 12.41 0.81 42.54
C ASN A 624 12.40 1.84 41.40
N PRO A 625 11.78 3.03 41.55
CA PRO A 625 11.71 4.00 40.46
C PRO A 625 13.08 4.51 40.01
N GLU A 626 14.10 4.41 40.87
CA GLU A 626 15.45 4.87 40.60
C GLU A 626 16.17 4.04 39.53
N GLU A 627 15.66 2.84 39.19
CA GLU A 627 16.13 2.04 38.06
C GLU A 627 15.81 2.67 36.70
N PHE A 628 14.82 3.59 36.65
CA PHE A 628 14.35 4.22 35.42
C PHE A 628 14.71 5.72 35.34
N ARG A 629 15.81 6.14 36.00
CA ARG A 629 16.30 7.53 35.98
C ARG A 629 16.51 8.09 34.58
N ASP A 630 16.90 7.23 33.63
CA ASP A 630 17.12 7.61 32.24
C ASP A 630 15.81 7.83 31.45
N ILE A 631 14.67 7.44 32.01
CA ILE A 631 13.34 7.60 31.40
C ILE A 631 12.39 8.25 32.43
N PRO A 632 12.49 9.58 32.63
CA PRO A 632 11.82 10.29 33.74
C PRO A 632 10.30 10.04 33.83
N ILE A 633 9.62 9.89 32.69
CA ILE A 633 8.17 9.64 32.65
C ILE A 633 7.80 8.29 33.30
N ILE A 634 8.63 7.26 33.13
CA ILE A 634 8.41 5.95 33.78
C ILE A 634 8.66 6.09 35.29
N MET A 635 9.78 6.70 35.68
CA MET A 635 10.12 6.96 37.09
C MET A 635 9.00 7.74 37.81
N ASP A 636 8.49 8.82 37.21
CA ASP A 636 7.42 9.64 37.77
C ASP A 636 6.09 8.87 37.86
N THR A 637 5.81 7.99 36.89
CA THR A 637 4.63 7.12 36.93
C THR A 637 4.72 6.12 38.08
N LEU A 638 5.88 5.49 38.28
CA LEU A 638 6.12 4.56 39.39
C LEU A 638 6.03 5.27 40.75
N LYS A 639 6.61 6.47 40.88
CA LYS A 639 6.53 7.29 42.10
C LYS A 639 5.11 7.77 42.42
N SER A 640 4.35 8.15 41.40
CA SER A 640 2.97 8.65 41.57
C SER A 640 1.93 7.54 41.76
N GLY A 641 2.28 6.29 41.48
CA GLY A 641 1.32 5.19 41.45
C GLY A 641 0.27 5.35 40.34
N SER A 642 0.62 6.00 39.23
CA SER A 642 -0.27 6.14 38.08
C SER A 642 -0.62 4.76 37.51
N GLY A 643 -1.89 4.56 37.12
CA GLY A 643 -2.38 3.28 36.62
C GLY A 643 -1.85 2.85 35.24
N ASN A 644 -1.06 3.70 34.57
CA ASN A 644 -0.45 3.34 33.30
C ASN A 644 0.63 2.28 33.51
N ASN A 645 0.56 1.20 32.74
CA ASN A 645 1.43 0.05 32.91
C ASN A 645 2.04 -0.47 31.61
N VAL A 646 1.83 0.25 30.50
CA VAL A 646 2.52 0.02 29.22
C VAL A 646 3.13 1.32 28.74
N PHE A 647 4.41 1.28 28.36
CA PHE A 647 5.17 2.44 27.87
C PHE A 647 5.87 2.09 26.56
N LEU A 648 5.56 2.87 25.52
CA LEU A 648 6.24 2.83 24.24
C LEU A 648 7.36 3.87 24.24
N VAL A 649 8.60 3.42 24.15
CA VAL A 649 9.80 4.26 24.20
C VAL A 649 10.46 4.25 22.82
N GLU A 650 10.94 5.42 22.39
CA GLU A 650 11.76 5.60 21.20
C GLU A 650 12.87 6.60 21.55
N ASN A 651 14.14 6.22 21.41
CA ASN A 651 15.30 7.05 21.75
C ASN A 651 15.25 7.58 23.19
N TRP A 652 14.92 6.72 24.15
CA TRP A 652 14.77 7.06 25.58
C TRP A 652 13.62 8.03 25.91
N GLU A 653 12.78 8.40 24.93
CA GLU A 653 11.59 9.23 25.15
C GLU A 653 10.32 8.38 25.11
N VAL A 654 9.45 8.51 26.12
CA VAL A 654 8.14 7.87 26.12
C VAL A 654 7.24 8.56 25.10
N LYS A 655 6.97 7.89 23.97
CA LYS A 655 6.05 8.39 22.93
C LYS A 655 4.60 8.23 23.33
N ARG A 656 4.28 7.19 24.11
CA ARG A 656 2.93 6.88 24.56
C ARG A 656 2.96 6.01 25.81
N SER A 657 2.07 6.28 26.76
CA SER A 657 1.81 5.45 27.93
C SER A 657 0.32 5.23 28.11
N PHE A 658 -0.11 4.02 28.50
CA PHE A 658 -1.51 3.70 28.78
C PHE A 658 -1.66 2.53 29.75
N HIS A 659 -2.88 2.35 30.25
CA HIS A 659 -3.27 1.19 31.04
C HIS A 659 -3.83 0.08 30.13
N ALA A 660 -3.23 -1.11 30.15
CA ALA A 660 -3.62 -2.25 29.32
C ALA A 660 -4.38 -3.36 30.07
N GLY A 661 -4.80 -3.10 31.32
CA GLY A 661 -5.40 -4.08 32.21
C GLY A 661 -4.46 -4.46 33.36
N ASN A 662 -4.86 -5.41 34.19
CA ASN A 662 -4.03 -5.90 35.28
C ASN A 662 -3.11 -6.98 34.74
N PHE A 663 -1.84 -6.65 34.59
CA PHE A 663 -0.82 -7.67 34.38
C PHE A 663 -0.37 -8.22 35.72
N ASP A 664 -0.04 -9.49 35.75
CA ASP A 664 0.61 -10.22 36.83
C ASP A 664 1.98 -10.62 36.27
N MET A 665 3.06 -10.04 36.79
CA MET A 665 4.39 -10.24 36.22
C MET A 665 5.30 -10.89 37.25
N ILE A 666 6.04 -11.87 36.78
CA ILE A 666 7.10 -12.49 37.59
C ILE A 666 8.13 -11.42 37.95
N TYR A 667 8.69 -11.49 39.16
CA TYR A 667 9.85 -10.70 39.59
C TYR A 667 10.85 -10.45 38.44
N PRO A 668 11.21 -9.17 38.14
CA PRO A 668 11.10 -7.97 38.98
C PRO A 668 9.79 -7.16 38.81
N HIS A 669 8.68 -7.81 38.46
CA HIS A 669 7.36 -7.18 38.26
C HIS A 669 7.27 -6.21 37.06
N TYR A 670 8.24 -6.29 36.14
CA TYR A 670 8.20 -5.61 34.86
C TYR A 670 8.90 -6.44 33.77
N ILE A 671 8.53 -6.21 32.51
CA ILE A 671 9.18 -6.80 31.33
C ILE A 671 9.45 -5.70 30.31
N CYS A 672 10.67 -5.68 29.76
CA CYS A 672 11.09 -4.77 28.71
C CYS A 672 11.31 -5.57 27.41
N PHE A 673 10.52 -5.31 26.38
CA PHE A 673 10.66 -5.93 25.06
C PHE A 673 11.47 -5.05 24.11
N LEU A 674 12.34 -5.69 23.33
CA LEU A 674 13.02 -5.10 22.17
C LEU A 674 12.35 -5.64 20.90
N PRO A 675 11.57 -4.83 20.17
CA PRO A 675 10.80 -5.31 19.01
C PRO A 675 11.68 -5.94 17.92
N LYS A 676 11.23 -7.08 17.37
CA LYS A 676 11.91 -7.81 16.29
C LYS A 676 10.98 -7.84 15.08
N PHE A 677 11.44 -7.36 13.92
CA PHE A 677 10.63 -7.22 12.70
C PHE A 677 9.33 -6.44 12.93
N ASP A 678 9.43 -5.29 13.62
CA ASP A 678 8.29 -4.42 13.95
C ASP A 678 7.19 -5.09 14.81
N GLY A 679 7.52 -6.16 15.56
CA GLY A 679 6.58 -6.85 16.44
C GLY A 679 7.19 -7.31 17.76
N ILE A 680 6.33 -7.64 18.72
CA ILE A 680 6.67 -8.36 19.95
C ILE A 680 5.86 -9.64 20.05
N SER A 681 6.46 -10.67 20.65
CA SER A 681 5.80 -11.93 20.96
C SER A 681 5.96 -12.30 22.43
N PHE A 682 4.86 -12.64 23.09
CA PHE A 682 4.83 -13.00 24.50
C PHE A 682 3.68 -13.98 24.78
N PHE A 683 3.82 -14.78 25.84
CA PHE A 683 2.74 -15.61 26.37
C PHE A 683 1.87 -14.81 27.34
N ALA A 684 0.56 -14.94 27.17
CA ALA A 684 -0.45 -14.43 28.08
C ALA A 684 -1.20 -15.62 28.70
N GLU A 685 -1.25 -15.69 30.03
CA GLU A 685 -1.98 -16.71 30.77
C GLU A 685 -3.02 -16.06 31.68
N GLY A 686 -4.28 -16.50 31.62
CA GLY A 686 -5.33 -15.93 32.46
C GLY A 686 -5.14 -16.29 33.95
N ALA A 687 -5.00 -15.28 34.81
CA ALA A 687 -4.84 -15.42 36.27
C ALA A 687 -6.03 -14.78 37.03
N GLY A 688 -7.25 -14.98 36.52
CA GLY A 688 -8.48 -14.51 37.14
C GLY A 688 -8.80 -13.07 36.72
N LYS A 689 -8.49 -12.08 37.58
CA LYS A 689 -8.67 -10.65 37.26
C LYS A 689 -7.43 -10.01 36.62
N SER A 690 -6.35 -10.78 36.53
CA SER A 690 -5.08 -10.39 35.92
C SER A 690 -4.68 -11.37 34.82
N ILE A 691 -3.67 -10.99 34.05
CA ILE A 691 -3.05 -11.80 33.01
C ILE A 691 -1.58 -11.95 33.37
N LYS A 692 -1.11 -13.19 33.51
CA LYS A 692 0.31 -13.49 33.60
C LYS A 692 0.97 -13.26 32.25
N VAL A 693 1.97 -12.40 32.21
CA VAL A 693 2.72 -12.10 30.99
C VAL A 693 4.13 -12.65 31.12
N ALA A 694 4.54 -13.45 30.15
CA ALA A 694 5.91 -13.96 30.04
C ALA A 694 6.39 -13.80 28.60
N SER A 695 7.66 -13.48 28.39
CA SER A 695 8.22 -13.36 27.04
C SER A 695 8.20 -14.68 26.27
N ALA A 696 8.09 -14.60 24.94
CA ALA A 696 8.14 -15.78 24.08
C ALA A 696 9.58 -16.19 23.76
N CYS A 697 9.77 -17.46 23.38
CA CYS A 697 11.05 -17.97 22.92
C CYS A 697 11.66 -17.12 21.80
N GLY A 698 12.88 -16.63 22.01
CA GLY A 698 13.63 -15.84 21.02
C GLY A 698 13.14 -14.40 20.84
N GLN A 699 12.20 -13.93 21.66
CA GLN A 699 11.84 -12.52 21.75
C GLN A 699 12.96 -11.77 22.49
N PRO A 700 13.61 -10.79 21.85
CA PRO A 700 14.63 -9.98 22.52
C PRO A 700 14.01 -9.14 23.64
N GLU A 701 14.70 -9.09 24.78
CA GLU A 701 14.27 -8.41 26.00
C GLU A 701 15.41 -7.58 26.60
N CYS A 702 15.03 -6.47 27.23
CA CYS A 702 15.86 -5.53 27.98
C CYS A 702 15.52 -5.52 29.48
N THR A 703 14.83 -6.56 29.97
CA THR A 703 14.53 -6.73 31.39
C THR A 703 15.79 -7.15 32.11
N TYR A 704 16.22 -6.37 33.11
CA TYR A 704 17.38 -6.69 33.93
C TYR A 704 17.02 -6.57 35.39
N ILE A 705 17.38 -7.58 36.18
CA ILE A 705 17.26 -7.58 37.63
C ILE A 705 18.60 -7.07 38.17
N PRO A 706 18.63 -5.92 38.88
CA PRO A 706 19.84 -5.51 39.55
C PRO A 706 20.24 -6.58 40.57
N VAL A 707 21.51 -6.99 40.53
CA VAL A 707 22.04 -7.92 41.52
C VAL A 707 22.31 -7.12 42.79
N ASP A 708 21.34 -7.10 43.70
CA ASP A 708 21.46 -6.52 45.03
C ASP A 708 21.42 -7.63 46.09
N ILE A 709 22.36 -7.58 47.02
CA ILE A 709 22.47 -8.51 48.15
C ILE A 709 22.57 -7.69 49.44
N SER A 710 21.80 -8.11 50.45
CA SER A 710 21.86 -7.47 51.76
C SER A 710 23.21 -7.73 52.42
N GLU A 711 23.65 -6.84 53.32
CA GLU A 711 24.91 -7.01 54.04
C GLU A 711 24.98 -8.34 54.82
N GLU A 712 23.85 -8.77 55.40
CA GLU A 712 23.75 -10.01 56.15
C GLU A 712 23.87 -11.23 55.23
N ASP A 713 23.19 -11.21 54.09
CA ASP A 713 23.28 -12.26 53.09
C ASP A 713 24.69 -12.34 52.48
N ALA A 714 25.31 -11.20 52.22
CA ALA A 714 26.67 -11.14 51.71
C ALA A 714 27.67 -11.77 52.70
N LYS A 715 27.50 -11.54 54.00
CA LYS A 715 28.30 -12.22 55.05
C LYS A 715 28.08 -13.72 55.04
N ASN A 716 26.85 -14.17 54.88
CA ASN A 716 26.53 -15.60 54.84
C ASN A 716 27.17 -16.26 53.60
N VAL A 717 27.02 -15.66 52.42
CA VAL A 717 27.65 -16.14 51.18
C VAL A 717 29.18 -16.18 51.34
N ILE A 718 29.81 -15.12 51.85
CA ILE A 718 31.27 -15.10 52.08
C ILE A 718 31.70 -16.14 53.11
N LYS A 719 30.91 -16.37 54.15
CA LYS A 719 31.24 -17.37 55.17
C LYS A 719 31.23 -18.79 54.57
N GLU A 720 30.18 -19.13 53.83
CA GLU A 720 30.09 -20.41 53.12
C GLU A 720 31.25 -20.59 52.13
N MET A 721 31.68 -19.51 51.48
CA MET A 721 32.84 -19.48 50.62
C MET A 721 34.17 -19.78 51.32
N VAL A 722 34.42 -19.18 52.48
CA VAL A 722 35.65 -19.46 53.25
C VAL A 722 35.67 -20.92 53.70
N GLU A 723 34.50 -21.47 54.07
CA GLU A 723 34.36 -22.87 54.45
C GLU A 723 34.57 -23.85 53.26
N PHE A 724 34.43 -23.38 52.02
CA PHE A 724 34.55 -24.15 50.78
C PHE A 724 35.98 -24.54 50.39
N GLY A 725 36.98 -23.73 50.74
CA GLY A 725 38.41 -24.01 50.54
C GLY A 725 38.86 -24.13 49.07
N CYS A 726 38.43 -23.23 48.18
CA CYS A 726 38.97 -23.17 46.82
C CYS A 726 40.35 -22.50 46.75
N PRO A 727 41.19 -22.80 45.72
CA PRO A 727 42.54 -22.24 45.60
C PRO A 727 42.57 -20.70 45.58
N GLU A 728 41.53 -20.08 45.04
CA GLU A 728 41.36 -18.62 44.91
C GLU A 728 40.34 -18.04 45.90
N CYS A 729 39.87 -18.87 46.86
CA CYS A 729 38.90 -18.44 47.85
C CYS A 729 39.57 -17.48 48.86
N PRO A 730 38.82 -16.49 49.34
CA PRO A 730 39.31 -15.61 50.38
C PRO A 730 39.63 -16.37 51.68
N ILE A 731 40.77 -16.04 52.29
CA ILE A 731 41.19 -16.62 53.57
C ILE A 731 40.57 -15.85 54.76
N ASN A 732 40.22 -14.58 54.55
CA ASN A 732 39.67 -13.71 55.59
C ASN A 732 38.33 -13.07 55.15
N PRO A 733 37.19 -13.47 55.75
CA PRO A 733 35.87 -12.97 55.37
C PRO A 733 35.69 -11.47 55.62
N ASP A 734 36.33 -10.91 56.66
CA ASP A 734 36.17 -9.50 57.02
C ASP A 734 36.82 -8.58 55.97
N ASN A 735 37.95 -9.01 55.40
CA ASN A 735 38.62 -8.26 54.33
C ASN A 735 37.79 -8.22 53.06
N GLU A 736 37.16 -9.33 52.68
CA GLU A 736 36.28 -9.37 51.50
C GLU A 736 35.03 -8.52 51.70
N PHE A 737 34.46 -8.56 52.90
CA PHE A 737 33.27 -7.77 53.21
C PHE A 737 33.50 -6.28 53.00
N SER A 738 34.68 -5.77 53.36
CA SER A 738 35.06 -4.37 53.16
C SER A 738 35.12 -3.94 51.67
N ARG A 739 35.21 -4.90 50.73
CA ARG A 739 35.33 -4.65 49.29
C ARG A 739 34.00 -4.72 48.53
N ILE A 740 32.95 -5.24 49.15
CA ILE A 740 31.63 -5.35 48.51
C ILE A 740 31.07 -3.98 48.17
N ILE A 741 31.07 -3.06 49.14
CA ILE A 741 30.51 -1.71 48.97
C ILE A 741 31.18 -0.97 47.81
N PRO A 742 32.53 -0.82 47.76
CA PRO A 742 33.15 -0.14 46.64
C PRO A 742 32.92 -0.89 45.33
N THR A 743 32.88 -2.23 45.31
CA THR A 743 32.60 -2.98 44.07
C THR A 743 31.18 -2.70 43.56
N LYS A 744 30.17 -2.81 44.43
CA LYS A 744 28.77 -2.50 44.11
C LYS A 744 28.57 -1.06 43.63
N GLN A 745 29.36 -0.12 44.13
CA GLN A 745 29.28 1.30 43.72
C GLN A 745 29.90 1.57 42.35
N ASN A 746 30.85 0.75 41.90
CA ASN A 746 31.64 0.98 40.68
C ASN A 746 31.44 -0.08 39.59
N VAL A 747 30.74 -1.18 39.88
CA VAL A 747 30.40 -2.24 38.93
C VAL A 747 28.89 -2.44 38.94
N GLU A 748 28.27 -2.25 37.78
CA GLU A 748 26.88 -2.59 37.53
C GLU A 748 26.76 -4.09 37.24
N MET A 749 25.89 -4.77 37.98
CA MET A 749 25.68 -6.20 37.87
C MET A 749 24.20 -6.45 37.62
N LEU A 750 23.88 -7.04 36.48
CA LEU A 750 22.52 -7.23 35.99
C LEU A 750 22.29 -8.70 35.70
N ARG A 751 21.16 -9.26 36.14
CA ARG A 751 20.74 -10.62 35.86
C ARG A 751 19.52 -10.64 34.96
N LYS A 752 19.46 -11.59 34.03
CA LYS A 752 18.33 -11.83 33.15
C LYS A 752 17.98 -13.31 33.15
N PHE A 753 16.70 -13.62 33.38
CA PHE A 753 16.15 -14.97 33.23
C PHE A 753 15.35 -15.06 31.94
N SER A 754 15.57 -16.11 31.16
CA SER A 754 14.74 -16.43 29.99
C SER A 754 14.37 -17.90 30.03
N PHE A 755 13.09 -18.22 29.82
CA PHE A 755 12.60 -19.60 29.85
C PHE A 755 12.02 -19.98 28.49
N CYS A 756 12.57 -21.03 27.88
CA CYS A 756 12.12 -21.52 26.59
C CYS A 756 12.27 -23.04 26.52
N ASP A 757 11.23 -23.73 26.04
CA ASP A 757 11.23 -25.18 25.81
C ASP A 757 11.70 -26.03 27.00
N GLY A 758 11.32 -25.63 28.22
CA GLY A 758 11.73 -26.33 29.45
C GLY A 758 13.14 -25.97 29.94
N ILE A 759 13.83 -25.06 29.26
CA ILE A 759 15.18 -24.60 29.60
C ILE A 759 15.13 -23.16 30.12
N THR A 760 15.64 -22.94 31.33
CA THR A 760 15.90 -21.60 31.87
C THR A 760 17.34 -21.21 31.54
N GLN A 761 17.54 -20.14 30.77
CA GLN A 761 18.83 -19.50 30.59
C GLN A 761 18.95 -18.31 31.53
N VAL A 762 20.01 -18.30 32.33
CA VAL A 762 20.40 -17.19 33.20
C VAL A 762 21.58 -16.49 32.55
N GLU A 763 21.44 -15.19 32.27
CA GLU A 763 22.50 -14.32 31.74
C GLU A 763 22.82 -13.27 32.80
N ILE A 764 24.10 -13.11 33.14
CA ILE A 764 24.59 -12.07 34.03
C ILE A 764 25.49 -11.14 33.20
N THR A 765 25.19 -9.85 33.25
CA THR A 765 25.98 -8.78 32.64
C THR A 765 26.74 -8.05 33.74
N LEU A 766 28.06 -8.00 33.60
CA LEU A 766 29.00 -7.37 34.51
C LEU A 766 29.60 -6.18 33.79
N LYS A 767 29.31 -4.96 34.25
CA LYS A 767 29.71 -3.74 33.57
C LYS A 767 30.38 -2.78 34.53
N PRO A 768 31.69 -2.50 34.39
CA PRO A 768 32.34 -1.45 35.17
C PRO A 768 31.73 -0.10 34.78
N ARG A 769 31.48 0.77 35.77
CA ARG A 769 30.98 2.13 35.53
C ARG A 769 32.04 2.95 34.80
N GLU A 770 31.60 3.94 34.03
CA GLU A 770 32.51 4.79 33.26
C GLU A 770 33.61 5.39 34.13
N GLY A 771 34.86 5.22 33.70
CA GLY A 771 36.04 5.71 34.41
C GLY A 771 36.61 4.75 35.47
N PHE A 772 36.05 3.56 35.63
CA PHE A 772 36.54 2.56 36.59
C PHE A 772 36.92 1.25 35.91
N LYS A 773 37.85 0.52 36.52
CA LYS A 773 38.18 -0.87 36.21
C LYS A 773 38.26 -1.65 37.52
N ALA A 774 37.84 -2.91 37.50
CA ALA A 774 37.92 -3.80 38.65
C ALA A 774 39.02 -4.84 38.42
N GLU A 775 39.97 -4.93 39.34
CA GLU A 775 41.08 -5.89 39.31
C GLU A 775 40.76 -7.09 40.19
N ASP A 776 41.06 -8.29 39.69
CA ASP A 776 40.79 -9.57 40.36
C ASP A 776 39.32 -9.64 40.81
N PHE A 777 38.43 -9.48 39.83
CA PHE A 777 36.98 -9.43 40.01
C PHE A 777 36.40 -10.85 40.05
N ARG A 778 35.67 -11.14 41.12
CA ARG A 778 34.98 -12.42 41.33
C ARG A 778 33.49 -12.18 41.43
N PHE A 779 32.72 -12.89 40.62
CA PHE A 779 31.27 -12.92 40.72
C PHE A 779 30.81 -14.24 41.29
N TYR A 780 30.05 -14.16 42.38
CA TYR A 780 29.46 -15.29 43.07
C TYR A 780 27.97 -15.30 42.83
N GLU A 781 27.43 -16.44 42.43
CA GLU A 781 26.00 -16.66 42.37
C GLU A 781 25.61 -17.78 43.33
N PHE A 782 24.77 -17.43 44.30
CA PHE A 782 24.25 -18.34 45.29
C PHE A 782 22.84 -18.78 44.89
N ILE A 783 22.68 -20.07 44.64
CA ILE A 783 21.41 -20.70 44.30
C ILE A 783 21.00 -21.60 45.47
N PRO A 784 19.95 -21.25 46.24
CA PRO A 784 19.53 -22.07 47.37
C PRO A 784 19.08 -23.48 46.95
N LYS A 785 19.33 -24.48 47.79
CA LYS A 785 18.88 -25.86 47.58
C LYS A 785 17.36 -26.02 47.45
N SER A 786 16.59 -25.11 48.03
CA SER A 786 15.13 -25.09 47.85
C SER A 786 14.72 -24.85 46.39
N CYS A 787 15.61 -24.24 45.59
CA CYS A 787 15.41 -23.99 44.17
C CYS A 787 15.99 -25.10 43.30
N ILE A 788 17.24 -25.45 43.56
CA ILE A 788 17.98 -26.46 42.81
C ILE A 788 18.74 -27.35 43.80
N ASP A 789 18.29 -28.58 43.93
CA ASP A 789 18.83 -29.60 44.82
C ASP A 789 20.20 -30.11 44.36
N ASP A 790 20.38 -30.33 43.05
CA ASP A 790 21.67 -30.62 42.42
C ASP A 790 21.83 -29.85 41.11
N LEU A 791 22.67 -28.81 41.10
CA LEU A 791 22.90 -28.00 39.90
C LEU A 791 23.46 -28.83 38.73
N GLN A 792 24.30 -29.83 38.99
CA GLN A 792 24.90 -30.62 37.91
C GLN A 792 23.88 -31.46 37.15
N GLU A 793 22.81 -31.90 37.83
CA GLU A 793 21.73 -32.65 37.20
C GLU A 793 20.94 -31.80 36.19
N TYR A 794 20.79 -30.50 36.46
CA TYR A 794 19.99 -29.60 35.63
C TYR A 794 20.80 -28.81 34.60
N LEU A 795 22.13 -28.85 34.59
CA LEU A 795 22.90 -28.09 33.60
C LEU A 795 22.74 -28.68 32.18
N ALA A 796 22.13 -27.89 31.30
CA ALA A 796 21.83 -28.32 29.93
C ALA A 796 23.04 -28.22 28.97
N ASP A 797 23.96 -27.29 29.24
CA ASP A 797 25.16 -27.03 28.45
C ASP A 797 26.36 -26.75 29.39
N SER A 798 27.59 -26.94 28.90
CA SER A 798 28.79 -26.50 29.62
C SER A 798 28.81 -24.97 29.74
N MET A 799 29.08 -24.43 30.93
CA MET A 799 29.18 -22.98 31.14
C MET A 799 30.47 -22.41 30.50
N GLU A 800 30.44 -21.14 30.12
CA GLU A 800 31.61 -20.41 29.59
C GLU A 800 32.42 -19.75 30.73
N GLY A 801 33.75 -19.84 30.69
CA GLY A 801 34.69 -19.17 31.63
C GLY A 801 35.47 -20.10 32.58
N SER A 802 36.42 -19.54 33.33
CA SER A 802 37.07 -20.19 34.48
C SER A 802 36.04 -20.33 35.60
N LEU A 803 35.54 -21.56 35.75
CA LEU A 803 34.36 -21.84 36.56
C LEU A 803 34.69 -22.84 37.66
N GLU A 804 34.27 -22.53 38.88
CA GLU A 804 34.20 -23.49 39.96
C GLU A 804 32.75 -23.64 40.46
N ILE A 805 32.25 -24.88 40.51
CA ILE A 805 30.93 -25.24 41.06
C ILE A 805 31.15 -26.21 42.23
N LYS A 806 30.70 -25.89 43.45
CA LYS A 806 30.41 -26.92 44.48
C LYS A 806 29.32 -26.44 45.47
N GLY A 807 28.82 -27.35 46.31
CA GLY A 807 27.91 -27.03 47.45
C GLY A 807 26.44 -26.82 47.12
N ASP A 808 25.67 -26.23 48.07
CA ASP A 808 24.37 -25.58 47.83
C ASP A 808 24.61 -24.50 46.79
N PRO A 809 24.16 -24.68 45.54
CA PRO A 809 25.05 -24.43 44.41
C PRO A 809 25.56 -23.00 44.36
N LEU A 810 26.84 -22.85 44.72
CA LEU A 810 27.59 -21.62 44.60
C LEU A 810 28.40 -21.70 43.31
N ILE A 811 28.13 -20.78 42.39
CA ILE A 811 28.86 -20.65 41.14
C ILE A 811 29.81 -19.45 41.27
N MET A 812 31.09 -19.67 40.98
CA MET A 812 32.09 -18.61 40.95
C MET A 812 32.64 -18.42 39.54
N TRP A 813 32.64 -17.17 39.09
CA TRP A 813 33.40 -16.72 37.92
C TRP A 813 34.51 -15.77 38.37
N HIS A 814 35.70 -15.96 37.80
CA HIS A 814 36.88 -15.16 38.08
C HIS A 814 37.36 -14.42 36.83
N PHE A 815 37.73 -13.15 37.00
CA PHE A 815 38.28 -12.29 35.97
C PHE A 815 39.49 -11.55 36.53
N ASP A 816 40.66 -11.70 35.91
CA ASP A 816 41.87 -10.95 36.27
C ASP A 816 41.63 -9.43 36.23
N GLU A 817 40.86 -8.97 35.23
CA GLU A 817 40.49 -7.57 35.04
C GLU A 817 39.12 -7.46 34.37
N LEU A 818 38.29 -6.54 34.88
CA LEU A 818 36.99 -6.16 34.32
C LEU A 818 37.03 -4.67 33.94
N ASP A 819 37.43 -4.41 32.69
CA ASP A 819 37.61 -3.09 32.07
C ASP A 819 36.54 -2.76 31.00
N GLU A 820 35.78 -3.77 30.58
CA GLU A 820 34.66 -3.69 29.64
C GLU A 820 33.47 -4.54 30.10
N GLU A 821 32.33 -4.40 29.42
CA GLU A 821 31.15 -5.22 29.69
C GLU A 821 31.44 -6.70 29.38
N LYS A 822 31.27 -7.57 30.38
CA LYS A 822 31.37 -9.02 30.22
C LYS A 822 30.00 -9.65 30.45
N LYS A 823 29.67 -10.65 29.63
CA LYS A 823 28.45 -11.44 29.77
C LYS A 823 28.82 -12.89 30.07
N ILE A 824 28.22 -13.43 31.12
CA ILE A 824 28.32 -14.84 31.48
C ILE A 824 26.92 -15.43 31.46
N SER A 825 26.80 -16.71 31.10
CA SER A 825 25.51 -17.38 31.09
C SER A 825 25.60 -18.87 31.35
N TYR A 826 24.51 -19.44 31.85
CA TYR A 826 24.32 -20.88 31.99
C TYR A 826 22.86 -21.25 31.73
N LYS A 827 22.63 -22.53 31.41
CA LYS A 827 21.31 -23.06 31.08
C LYS A 827 20.92 -24.21 31.99
N LEU A 828 19.68 -24.18 32.46
CA LEU A 828 19.10 -25.15 33.36
C LEU A 828 17.92 -25.86 32.68
N SER A 829 17.88 -27.19 32.66
CA SER A 829 16.74 -27.99 32.20
C SER A 829 15.61 -28.06 33.24
N LYS A 830 15.36 -26.94 33.92
CA LYS A 830 14.33 -26.76 34.96
C LYS A 830 13.80 -25.34 34.87
N GLU A 831 12.50 -25.17 35.09
CA GLU A 831 11.88 -23.85 35.23
C GLU A 831 12.24 -23.26 36.60
N ILE A 832 12.80 -22.05 36.61
CA ILE A 832 13.03 -21.29 37.84
C ILE A 832 11.81 -20.41 38.11
N ASP A 833 11.06 -20.79 39.14
CA ASP A 833 9.86 -20.09 39.59
C ASP A 833 10.19 -18.73 40.22
N GLU A 834 9.15 -17.97 40.54
CA GLU A 834 9.28 -16.61 41.04
C GLU A 834 9.97 -16.52 42.40
N GLU A 835 9.61 -17.39 43.34
CA GLU A 835 10.24 -17.46 44.66
C GLU A 835 11.74 -17.68 44.50
N CYS A 836 12.13 -18.57 43.59
CA CYS A 836 13.53 -18.84 43.32
C CYS A 836 14.27 -17.71 42.64
N ARG A 837 13.65 -16.97 41.72
CA ARG A 837 14.29 -15.78 41.12
C ARG A 837 14.65 -14.72 42.16
N ILE A 838 13.83 -14.59 43.20
CA ILE A 838 14.06 -13.68 44.34
C ILE A 838 15.15 -14.24 45.27
N LEU A 839 15.16 -15.55 45.50
CA LEU A 839 16.11 -16.19 46.41
C LEU A 839 17.52 -16.38 45.81
N ILE A 840 17.66 -16.39 44.49
CA ILE A 840 18.97 -16.45 43.82
C ILE A 840 19.70 -15.12 44.02
N LYS A 841 20.79 -15.16 44.77
CA LYS A 841 21.57 -13.98 45.14
C LYS A 841 22.87 -13.94 44.34
N GLY A 842 23.35 -12.74 44.07
CA GLY A 842 24.64 -12.56 43.40
C GLY A 842 25.50 -11.56 44.18
N LEU A 843 26.80 -11.76 44.14
CA LEU A 843 27.77 -10.93 44.86
C LEU A 843 29.03 -10.75 44.01
N GLY A 844 29.32 -9.52 43.61
CA GLY A 844 30.58 -9.16 42.96
C GLY A 844 31.58 -8.60 43.97
N ILE A 845 32.83 -9.08 43.92
CA ILE A 845 33.93 -8.57 44.75
C ILE A 845 35.17 -8.35 43.89
N ALA A 846 35.70 -7.13 43.89
CA ALA A 846 36.99 -6.80 43.30
C ALA A 846 38.07 -6.67 44.38
N GLN A 847 39.27 -7.19 44.13
CA GLN A 847 40.42 -6.96 45.00
C GLN A 847 40.82 -5.48 45.03
N GLY A 848 40.73 -4.83 43.87
CA GLY A 848 41.05 -3.41 43.67
C GLY A 848 40.08 -2.77 42.70
N ILE A 849 39.72 -1.52 42.98
CA ILE A 849 39.01 -0.67 42.03
C ILE A 849 39.94 0.48 41.73
N ALA A 850 40.48 0.49 40.53
CA ALA A 850 41.23 1.61 40.04
C ALA A 850 40.29 2.50 39.25
N GLU A 851 40.44 3.82 39.41
CA GLU A 851 40.06 4.69 38.30
C GLU A 851 40.81 4.17 37.09
N ALA A 852 40.07 3.79 36.04
CA ALA A 852 40.67 3.44 34.78
C ALA A 852 41.52 4.66 34.41
N ALA A 853 42.84 4.52 34.50
CA ALA A 853 43.77 5.62 34.29
C ALA A 853 43.30 6.31 33.03
N ALA A 854 42.79 7.55 33.17
CA ALA A 854 42.27 8.28 32.04
C ALA A 854 43.35 8.18 30.99
N GLU A 855 43.08 7.45 29.89
CA GLU A 855 44.09 7.22 28.87
C GLU A 855 44.69 8.60 28.62
N PRO A 856 46.00 8.80 28.92
CA PRO A 856 46.59 10.13 28.90
C PRO A 856 46.16 10.72 27.57
N PRO A 857 45.47 11.88 27.58
CA PRO A 857 44.65 12.33 26.46
C PRO A 857 45.50 12.13 25.24
N SER A 858 45.14 11.11 24.44
CA SER A 858 46.03 10.71 23.36
C SER A 858 46.31 11.98 22.57
N ASP A 859 47.57 12.43 22.62
CA ASP A 859 48.07 13.62 21.91
C ASP A 859 47.98 13.38 20.39
N GLU A 860 47.55 12.19 19.98
CA GLU A 860 47.15 11.95 18.62
C GLU A 860 45.81 12.63 18.33
N PRO A 861 45.77 13.60 17.39
CA PRO A 861 44.53 14.20 16.95
C PRO A 861 43.58 13.11 16.42
N PRO A 862 42.25 13.30 16.53
CA PRO A 862 41.27 12.32 16.05
C PRO A 862 41.54 11.99 14.58
N LYS A 863 41.99 10.77 14.30
CA LYS A 863 42.25 10.28 12.93
C LYS A 863 41.01 9.55 12.42
N ILE A 864 40.62 9.83 11.18
CA ILE A 864 39.65 8.99 10.47
C ILE A 864 40.39 7.69 10.14
N SER A 865 40.14 6.64 10.91
CA SER A 865 40.72 5.32 10.64
C SER A 865 39.77 4.51 9.78
N ASP A 866 40.31 3.70 8.88
CA ASP A 866 39.56 2.74 8.07
C ASP A 866 38.58 3.32 7.02
N PHE A 867 38.77 4.59 6.60
CA PHE A 867 38.03 5.15 5.45
C PHE A 867 38.51 4.51 4.14
N LYS A 868 37.95 3.33 3.80
CA LYS A 868 38.24 2.63 2.54
C LYS A 868 37.89 3.53 1.34
N ASN A 869 38.65 3.39 0.26
CA ASN A 869 38.40 4.09 -1.01
C ASN A 869 36.92 3.92 -1.41
N ILE A 870 36.18 5.03 -1.50
CA ILE A 870 34.77 4.96 -1.84
C ILE A 870 34.65 4.78 -3.36
N LYS A 871 34.09 3.65 -3.78
CA LYS A 871 33.78 3.37 -5.19
C LYS A 871 32.32 3.69 -5.49
N ILE A 872 32.07 4.61 -6.42
CA ILE A 872 30.73 5.09 -6.73
C ILE A 872 30.43 4.94 -8.22
N PRO A 873 29.30 4.31 -8.59
CA PRO A 873 28.88 4.27 -9.97
C PRO A 873 28.46 5.69 -10.44
N PHE A 874 28.97 6.13 -11.58
CA PHE A 874 28.70 7.44 -12.20
C PHE A 874 27.20 7.74 -12.39
N GLU A 875 26.35 6.72 -12.41
CA GLU A 875 24.90 6.83 -12.55
C GLU A 875 24.22 7.43 -11.31
N LYS A 876 24.85 7.35 -10.13
CA LYS A 876 24.40 8.05 -8.92
C LYS A 876 24.90 9.50 -8.96
N LYS A 877 23.99 10.43 -9.24
CA LYS A 877 24.29 11.87 -9.33
C LYS A 877 24.62 12.51 -7.98
N GLU A 878 24.08 11.98 -6.89
CA GLU A 878 24.22 12.49 -5.52
C GLU A 878 24.40 11.32 -4.54
N PHE A 879 25.24 11.50 -3.53
CA PHE A 879 25.42 10.54 -2.43
C PHE A 879 25.87 11.27 -1.15
N LYS A 880 25.59 10.65 0.01
CA LYS A 880 25.87 11.18 1.36
C LYS A 880 26.55 10.12 2.21
N TYR A 881 27.61 10.49 2.93
CA TYR A 881 28.28 9.63 3.91
C TYR A 881 28.30 10.31 5.27
N ASN A 882 28.01 9.56 6.34
CA ASN A 882 28.17 10.04 7.71
C ASN A 882 29.63 9.87 8.12
N LEU A 883 30.34 10.98 8.34
CA LEU A 883 31.76 10.98 8.70
C LEU A 883 31.98 10.47 10.14
N LEU A 884 30.98 10.57 11.01
CA LEU A 884 31.08 10.09 12.41
C LEU A 884 31.28 8.58 12.50
N GLU A 885 30.76 7.80 11.55
CA GLU A 885 30.91 6.33 11.56
C GLU A 885 32.37 5.87 11.37
N PHE A 886 33.23 6.76 10.84
CA PHE A 886 34.62 6.46 10.52
C PHE A 886 35.62 7.15 11.45
N VAL A 887 35.11 7.92 12.41
CA VAL A 887 35.93 8.42 13.50
C VAL A 887 35.75 7.42 14.63
N LYS A 888 36.80 6.69 15.01
CA LYS A 888 36.77 5.88 16.24
C LYS A 888 36.44 6.84 17.39
N PRO A 889 35.25 6.76 18.00
CA PRO A 889 34.89 7.70 19.04
C PRO A 889 35.86 7.52 20.20
N LYS A 890 36.49 8.60 20.66
CA LYS A 890 37.06 8.63 22.01
C LYS A 890 35.89 8.32 22.95
N LYS A 891 36.07 7.47 23.97
CA LYS A 891 35.04 7.19 24.99
C LYS A 891 34.59 8.53 25.59
N GLY A 892 33.34 8.93 25.32
CA GLY A 892 32.76 10.24 25.67
C GLY A 892 32.24 11.01 24.44
N LYS A 893 31.01 11.52 24.50
CA LYS A 893 30.41 12.33 23.42
C LYS A 893 31.21 13.63 23.20
N ASN A 894 32.21 13.59 22.32
CA ASN A 894 32.95 14.78 21.93
C ASN A 894 32.25 15.50 20.77
N ASN A 895 32.16 16.84 20.84
CA ASN A 895 31.80 17.69 19.71
C ASN A 895 32.95 17.61 18.68
N ILE A 896 32.73 16.86 17.59
CA ILE A 896 33.70 16.74 16.50
C ILE A 896 33.22 17.59 15.33
N ASP A 897 34.04 18.56 14.93
CA ASP A 897 33.80 19.43 13.78
C ASP A 897 34.60 18.93 12.57
N PHE A 898 33.95 18.94 11.40
CA PHE A 898 34.55 18.55 10.13
C PHE A 898 34.66 19.77 9.20
N GLU A 899 35.86 20.04 8.71
CA GLU A 899 36.12 21.15 7.77
C GLU A 899 36.75 20.62 6.49
N MET A 900 36.21 20.98 5.33
CA MET A 900 36.76 20.58 4.04
C MET A 900 37.86 21.57 3.62
N LEU A 901 39.12 21.12 3.63
CA LEU A 901 40.27 21.96 3.27
C LEU A 901 40.47 22.10 1.76
N GLY A 902 39.99 21.13 0.98
CA GLY A 902 40.08 21.18 -0.47
C GLY A 902 39.67 19.90 -1.17
N GLN A 903 39.37 20.01 -2.46
CA GLN A 903 39.00 18.89 -3.31
C GLN A 903 39.46 19.10 -4.76
N ASN A 904 39.71 18.02 -5.48
CA ASN A 904 39.91 18.08 -6.94
C ASN A 904 38.55 17.94 -7.65
N ALA A 905 37.91 19.08 -7.94
CA ALA A 905 36.53 19.16 -8.42
C ALA A 905 36.27 18.59 -9.83
N ASN A 906 37.27 17.98 -10.49
CA ASN A 906 37.15 17.48 -11.86
C ASN A 906 36.25 16.23 -12.00
N VAL A 907 36.11 15.45 -10.92
CA VAL A 907 35.37 14.17 -10.94
C VAL A 907 34.09 14.22 -10.10
N ALA A 908 34.15 14.86 -8.93
CA ALA A 908 32.99 15.08 -8.07
C ALA A 908 33.17 16.41 -7.31
N GLU A 909 32.06 17.06 -6.99
CA GLU A 909 31.97 18.26 -6.18
C GLU A 909 31.26 17.91 -4.87
N CYS A 910 32.00 18.00 -3.77
CA CYS A 910 31.55 17.67 -2.43
C CYS A 910 31.46 18.89 -1.54
N GLU A 911 30.57 18.83 -0.55
CA GLU A 911 30.45 19.74 0.58
C GLU A 911 30.23 18.95 1.87
N ILE A 912 30.66 19.50 3.00
CA ILE A 912 30.37 18.95 4.32
C ILE A 912 29.25 19.79 4.92
N ASN A 913 28.16 19.13 5.32
CA ASN A 913 27.04 19.75 6.02
C ASN A 913 26.84 18.99 7.33
N ASP A 914 27.16 19.64 8.45
CA ASP A 914 27.29 19.04 9.78
C ASP A 914 28.29 17.85 9.79
N ASP A 915 27.80 16.63 10.00
CA ASP A 915 28.55 15.37 10.05
C ASP A 915 28.55 14.62 8.70
N LYS A 916 27.93 15.18 7.66
CA LYS A 916 27.70 14.49 6.37
C LYS A 916 28.52 15.06 5.24
N LEU A 917 29.26 14.19 4.55
CA LEU A 917 29.90 14.49 3.28
C LEU A 917 28.91 14.25 2.13
N GLU A 918 28.42 15.33 1.53
CA GLU A 918 27.50 15.30 0.39
C GLU A 918 28.27 15.58 -0.90
N CYS A 919 28.11 14.73 -1.92
CA CYS A 919 28.88 14.85 -3.16
C CYS A 919 28.03 14.67 -4.40
N LYS A 920 28.36 15.45 -5.43
CA LYS A 920 27.77 15.41 -6.78
C LYS A 920 28.79 14.97 -7.81
N THR A 921 28.48 13.92 -8.57
CA THR A 921 29.38 13.41 -9.61
C THR A 921 29.37 14.31 -10.85
N LYS A 922 30.56 14.68 -11.36
CA LYS A 922 30.76 15.51 -12.56
C LYS A 922 31.40 14.72 -13.72
N GLY A 923 32.19 13.69 -13.42
CA GLY A 923 32.90 12.87 -14.41
C GLY A 923 33.31 11.50 -13.87
N GLU A 924 33.91 10.68 -14.73
CA GLU A 924 34.56 9.41 -14.36
C GLU A 924 36.01 9.71 -13.92
N GLY A 925 36.53 9.02 -12.90
CA GLY A 925 37.90 9.20 -12.42
C GLY A 925 38.02 9.11 -10.88
N THR A 926 39.14 9.59 -10.33
CA THR A 926 39.37 9.64 -8.89
C THR A 926 39.45 11.08 -8.41
N SER A 927 38.62 11.45 -7.43
CA SER A 927 38.75 12.70 -6.67
C SER A 927 39.41 12.42 -5.33
N ILE A 928 40.22 13.37 -4.84
CA ILE A 928 40.77 13.34 -3.49
C ILE A 928 40.17 14.52 -2.74
N ILE A 929 39.54 14.23 -1.61
CA ILE A 929 38.90 15.21 -0.73
C ILE A 929 39.74 15.27 0.54
N LYS A 930 40.20 16.47 0.92
CA LYS A 930 40.95 16.69 2.15
C LYS A 930 39.98 17.18 3.22
N VAL A 931 39.79 16.37 4.25
CA VAL A 931 38.91 16.68 5.38
C VAL A 931 39.75 16.86 6.63
N GLN A 932 39.63 18.02 7.26
CA GLN A 932 40.18 18.28 8.58
C GLN A 932 39.14 17.90 9.63
N VAL A 933 39.56 17.10 10.59
CA VAL A 933 38.75 16.75 11.77
C VAL A 933 39.32 17.51 12.95
N ARG A 934 38.47 18.30 13.63
CA ARG A 934 38.82 19.06 14.81
C ARG A 934 37.94 18.61 15.96
N ASP A 935 38.55 18.35 17.12
CA ASP A 935 37.78 18.25 18.36
C ASP A 935 37.45 19.68 18.80
N ALA A 936 36.17 20.04 18.92
CA ALA A 936 35.77 21.41 19.22
C ALA A 936 36.33 21.93 20.56
N ASN A 937 36.73 21.02 21.45
CA ASN A 937 37.32 21.33 22.75
C ASN A 937 38.86 21.33 22.74
N SER A 938 39.51 21.03 21.61
CA SER A 938 40.97 20.99 21.46
C SER A 938 41.45 21.79 20.25
N LEU A 939 42.62 22.42 20.37
CA LEU A 939 43.31 23.06 19.23
C LEU A 939 43.91 22.05 18.25
N MET A 940 43.85 20.75 18.56
CA MET A 940 44.39 19.70 17.72
C MET A 940 43.43 19.34 16.59
N SER A 941 44.00 19.17 15.40
CA SER A 941 43.27 18.70 14.21
C SER A 941 44.10 17.71 13.42
N SER A 942 43.45 16.76 12.76
CA SER A 942 44.09 15.88 11.78
C SER A 942 43.54 16.19 10.40
N THR A 943 44.38 16.09 9.37
CA THR A 943 43.92 16.16 7.98
C THR A 943 43.96 14.76 7.38
N ASN A 944 42.83 14.32 6.84
CA ASN A 944 42.67 13.01 6.22
C ASN A 944 42.35 13.19 4.73
N GLU A 945 42.91 12.32 3.89
CA GLU A 945 42.63 12.29 2.45
C GLU A 945 41.65 11.17 2.12
N ILE A 946 40.46 11.54 1.67
CA ILE A 946 39.43 10.60 1.22
C ILE A 946 39.56 10.45 -0.30
N LYS A 947 39.85 9.24 -0.77
CA LYS A 947 39.86 8.90 -2.19
C LYS A 947 38.48 8.43 -2.65
N LEU A 948 37.90 9.16 -3.59
CA LEU A 948 36.61 8.90 -4.19
C LEU A 948 36.79 8.45 -5.65
N GLU A 949 36.50 7.19 -5.95
CA GLU A 949 36.60 6.62 -7.29
C GLU A 949 35.21 6.54 -7.95
N VAL A 950 34.96 7.39 -8.95
CA VAL A 950 33.73 7.39 -9.74
C VAL A 950 33.95 6.57 -11.00
N TYR A 951 33.28 5.43 -11.11
CA TYR A 951 33.44 4.49 -12.21
C TYR A 951 32.14 4.29 -13.00
N LYS A 952 32.27 3.97 -14.28
CA LYS A 952 31.12 3.58 -15.09
C LYS A 952 30.81 2.12 -14.86
N LYS A 953 29.61 1.79 -14.39
CA LYS A 953 29.17 0.40 -14.28
C LYS A 953 29.13 -0.21 -15.69
N LYS A 954 30.06 -1.11 -16.02
CA LYS A 954 29.99 -1.86 -17.29
C LYS A 954 28.71 -2.70 -17.26
N LYS A 955 27.79 -2.46 -18.20
CA LYS A 955 26.64 -3.34 -18.42
C LYS A 955 27.13 -4.70 -18.96
N GLY A 956 27.54 -5.58 -18.06
CA GLY A 956 28.01 -6.93 -18.37
C GLY A 956 27.79 -7.84 -17.17
N LYS A 957 27.30 -9.06 -17.44
CA LYS A 957 27.02 -10.11 -16.46
C LYS A 957 28.23 -10.37 -15.55
N GLU A 958 28.11 -10.04 -14.28
CA GLU A 958 28.92 -10.63 -13.21
C GLU A 958 27.94 -11.21 -12.19
N LYS A 959 28.17 -12.49 -11.86
CA LYS A 959 27.48 -13.22 -10.80
C LYS A 959 28.13 -12.78 -9.49
N ASP A 960 27.34 -12.33 -8.54
CA ASP A 960 27.79 -11.98 -7.20
C ASP A 960 28.16 -13.26 -6.41
N GLU A 961 29.43 -13.35 -6.01
CA GLU A 961 29.84 -13.89 -4.71
C GLU A 961 30.25 -12.66 -3.89
N ASP A 962 29.47 -12.32 -2.87
CA ASP A 962 29.86 -11.63 -1.62
C ASP A 962 28.72 -11.76 -0.60
#